data_AF-A0A5D6XRG4-F1
#
_entry.id   AF-A0A5D6XRG4-F1
#
_cell.length_a   1.000
_cell.length_b   1.000
_cell.length_c   1.000
_cell.angle_alpha   90.00
_cell.angle_beta   90.00
_cell.angle_gamma   90.00
#
_symmetry.space_group_name_H-M   'P 1'
#
loop_
_entity.id
_entity.type
_entity.pdbx_description
1 polymer ?
#
loop_
_entity_poly.entity_id
_entity_poly.type
_entity_poly.pdbx_seq_one_letter_code
_entity_poly.pdbx_strand_id
1 'polypeptide(L)'
;MLRHRSLRVQRHRDHHEDHRLDHPLDHLLDHPLDHLLDHPEEHHHAHLLGTLRQPVDPKAAAAAVEKLLKRGRLNFKLLEARGLKKKGSTDKKFSADPYVKLRIGSHPLTAKETKSKTLKKCTSTVIFHEETLAFDLTDPKALVADGDVPLRLEVYDENLLSDELLGEVRFSALRFFDGKVHRETLPLRLPALGPDGLACGELEVEIKMDIALVGMLSLVLMEGRNLKSMELIGKQDPYCKLSIGGFSKRGKTIPKGGRNPYFGEEELLFWVTEDLWVNRMQLSLFDEDIGSDDLIGSAQFSVLHFMETLGPQEHVIAIKNNGQSAGDVLLKIEFFPAGTLSIVCLAGKQLRSVDAIGRQDPYVKFTAEGRSTKIVMKTKTDTDGGREPEWENERFTFQVVDQYNILVEVWDEDSVGDDDLIGAATVSLLPVFRYGYVDSWFNLWVKGKFGNKEPAGQLHLELNFEAPPGIAYPQHQADEEHEGDEEEGSGAPDKVDAVSAAARTSAAAALASKKIKSKTAAAAEKYVVPCLSRSGEFTEEEILGAFRFLDLDRNNFIGAAELRHLLICMGELITDEEIDMMVKLCDTDGDGQVSFDEFRRMVIHPDPSSADFATAPVEDPGGPIDVQLITKETTPAQKARESAIKDEKRKLMKRFVADTNPSLELLTRIALKFRQMQREALDFDDFCVLFEVEPTGEYRRLFALYTADAQSDDGADLREILLGVVNFVGGVDRAQRVKFCFEIFDGDHNGFITEDELVNILKANHMTTEAQVQKKAQTILKQADDNGDGRMSLDEFYVIAKKFPNLLFPSHESVEAGVL
;
A
#
# COMPACT_ATOMS: atom_id res chain seq x y z
N MET A 1 8.13 -41.28 -48.39
CA MET A 1 8.62 -41.62 -49.74
C MET A 1 7.80 -40.88 -50.80
N LEU A 2 8.34 -40.67 -52.01
CA LEU A 2 7.66 -40.56 -53.33
C LEU A 2 6.28 -39.81 -53.39
N ARG A 3 6.23 -38.60 -53.97
CA ARG A 3 5.76 -38.28 -55.37
C ARG A 3 4.27 -37.85 -55.45
N HIS A 4 3.82 -36.98 -56.39
CA HIS A 4 4.52 -36.15 -57.39
C HIS A 4 3.64 -34.97 -57.91
N ARG A 5 4.30 -33.92 -58.42
CA ARG A 5 4.01 -33.07 -59.61
C ARG A 5 2.54 -32.75 -59.98
N SER A 6 2.12 -31.48 -60.02
CA SER A 6 2.49 -30.39 -60.97
C SER A 6 2.00 -30.57 -62.41
N LEU A 7 1.42 -29.50 -62.98
CA LEU A 7 1.72 -29.04 -64.35
C LEU A 7 1.50 -27.52 -64.48
N ARG A 8 2.10 -26.90 -65.52
CA ARG A 8 2.34 -25.45 -65.62
C ARG A 8 2.57 -25.02 -67.07
N VAL A 9 1.79 -24.07 -67.59
CA VAL A 9 2.00 -23.35 -68.87
C VAL A 9 1.45 -21.93 -68.64
N GLN A 10 2.15 -20.79 -68.73
CA GLN A 10 3.04 -20.21 -69.77
C GLN A 10 2.29 -19.90 -71.09
N ARG A 11 2.53 -18.79 -71.81
CA ARG A 11 3.27 -17.52 -71.56
C ARG A 11 2.87 -16.47 -72.64
N HIS A 12 3.48 -15.28 -72.58
CA HIS A 12 3.49 -14.13 -73.52
C HIS A 12 2.66 -12.93 -73.04
N ARG A 13 3.19 -11.69 -72.86
CA ARG A 13 4.24 -10.87 -73.55
C ARG A 13 3.74 -10.17 -74.82
N ASP A 14 3.97 -8.88 -75.07
CA ASP A 14 4.37 -7.68 -74.27
C ASP A 14 3.60 -6.47 -74.93
N HIS A 15 3.93 -5.17 -75.03
CA HIS A 15 5.04 -4.26 -74.65
C HIS A 15 4.53 -2.78 -74.84
N HIS A 16 4.92 -1.82 -73.98
CA HIS A 16 4.93 -0.33 -74.22
C HIS A 16 3.60 0.46 -74.36
N GLU A 17 3.55 1.79 -74.14
CA GLU A 17 4.62 2.85 -74.10
C GLU A 17 5.01 3.41 -72.69
N ASP A 18 5.01 4.74 -72.46
CA ASP A 18 5.80 5.46 -71.42
C ASP A 18 5.24 6.89 -71.06
N HIS A 19 6.01 7.72 -70.32
CA HIS A 19 5.90 9.18 -70.00
C HIS A 19 5.00 9.59 -68.80
N ARG A 20 5.46 10.25 -67.70
CA ARG A 20 6.20 11.55 -67.44
C ARG A 20 5.25 12.77 -67.34
N LEU A 21 5.33 13.77 -66.43
CA LEU A 21 6.22 14.11 -65.27
C LEU A 21 5.54 15.17 -64.31
N ASP A 22 6.04 15.27 -63.07
CA ASP A 22 6.26 16.46 -62.19
C ASP A 22 5.16 17.37 -61.54
N HIS A 23 5.64 18.10 -60.52
CA HIS A 23 5.05 19.04 -59.52
C HIS A 23 4.98 20.52 -60.07
N PRO A 24 4.62 21.63 -59.33
CA PRO A 24 4.95 22.00 -57.94
C PRO A 24 3.85 22.79 -57.14
N LEU A 25 4.22 23.83 -56.37
CA LEU A 25 3.51 24.49 -55.24
C LEU A 25 3.41 26.04 -55.37
N ASP A 26 2.65 26.64 -54.42
CA ASP A 26 2.89 27.92 -53.70
C ASP A 26 2.29 29.30 -54.10
N HIS A 27 2.20 30.15 -53.05
CA HIS A 27 1.87 31.61 -52.96
C HIS A 27 0.38 32.05 -53.04
N LEU A 28 -0.10 33.13 -52.39
CA LEU A 28 0.52 34.19 -51.54
C LEU A 28 -0.43 34.69 -50.39
N LEU A 29 0.01 35.64 -49.56
CA LEU A 29 -0.64 36.24 -48.36
C LEU A 29 -1.37 37.58 -48.65
N ASP A 30 -2.27 38.02 -47.74
CA ASP A 30 -2.32 39.41 -47.23
C ASP A 30 -3.22 39.60 -45.96
N HIS A 31 -3.09 40.76 -45.27
CA HIS A 31 -3.74 41.16 -43.99
C HIS A 31 -4.57 42.49 -44.17
N PRO A 32 -5.23 43.16 -43.18
CA PRO A 32 -5.02 43.24 -41.71
C PRO A 32 -6.32 43.24 -40.83
N LEU A 33 -6.29 43.84 -39.62
CA LEU A 33 -7.36 43.88 -38.59
C LEU A 33 -8.32 45.10 -38.71
N ASP A 34 -9.54 45.02 -38.13
CA ASP A 34 -9.88 45.80 -36.90
C ASP A 34 -11.28 45.54 -36.25
N HIS A 35 -11.33 45.73 -34.92
CA HIS A 35 -12.43 46.18 -34.03
C HIS A 35 -13.84 45.52 -33.89
N LEU A 36 -14.00 44.81 -32.75
CA LEU A 36 -14.92 45.10 -31.60
C LEU A 36 -16.37 44.52 -31.48
N LEU A 37 -16.63 43.93 -30.28
CA LEU A 37 -17.88 43.68 -29.51
C LEU A 37 -18.68 42.35 -29.61
N ASP A 38 -19.17 42.00 -28.41
CA ASP A 38 -20.30 41.18 -27.93
C ASP A 38 -20.46 39.66 -28.23
N HIS A 39 -20.23 38.90 -27.13
CA HIS A 39 -20.93 37.71 -26.60
C HIS A 39 -21.08 36.39 -27.42
N PRO A 40 -21.04 35.21 -26.75
CA PRO A 40 -21.04 33.90 -27.43
C PRO A 40 -22.32 33.07 -27.20
N GLU A 41 -22.99 32.64 -28.28
CA GLU A 41 -24.02 31.58 -28.23
C GLU A 41 -23.93 30.60 -29.41
N GLU A 42 -23.83 29.31 -29.07
CA GLU A 42 -24.37 28.12 -29.74
C GLU A 42 -24.05 27.78 -31.23
N HIS A 43 -24.52 26.59 -31.64
CA HIS A 43 -24.50 26.01 -32.98
C HIS A 43 -23.13 25.85 -33.69
N HIS A 44 -22.34 24.81 -33.33
CA HIS A 44 -21.42 24.17 -34.29
C HIS A 44 -21.07 22.69 -33.98
N HIS A 45 -22.06 21.79 -33.82
CA HIS A 45 -21.78 20.33 -33.81
C HIS A 45 -22.90 19.43 -34.38
N ALA A 46 -23.81 19.96 -35.21
CA ALA A 46 -24.99 19.25 -35.70
C ALA A 46 -24.99 18.92 -37.21
N HIS A 47 -23.84 18.50 -37.79
CA HIS A 47 -23.79 18.15 -39.22
C HIS A 47 -22.82 17.01 -39.62
N LEU A 48 -22.65 15.97 -38.78
CA LEU A 48 -21.81 14.81 -39.11
C LEU A 48 -22.41 13.42 -38.75
N LEU A 49 -23.74 13.33 -38.62
CA LEU A 49 -24.47 12.06 -38.42
C LEU A 49 -25.53 11.85 -39.52
N GLY A 50 -25.13 12.02 -40.79
CA GLY A 50 -26.02 12.09 -41.95
C GLY A 50 -25.93 10.96 -42.98
N THR A 51 -25.04 9.98 -42.82
CA THR A 51 -24.82 8.89 -43.80
C THR A 51 -24.30 7.60 -43.15
N LEU A 52 -24.47 6.47 -43.84
CA LEU A 52 -23.99 5.12 -43.47
C LEU A 52 -24.64 4.46 -42.24
N ARG A 53 -25.96 4.22 -42.30
CA ARG A 53 -26.53 3.03 -41.64
C ARG A 53 -26.08 1.77 -42.39
N GLN A 54 -24.93 1.23 -42.05
CA GLN A 54 -24.67 -0.21 -42.27
C GLN A 54 -25.43 -1.01 -41.20
N PRO A 55 -25.85 -2.26 -41.49
CA PRO A 55 -26.36 -3.15 -40.47
C PRO A 55 -25.20 -3.55 -39.55
N VAL A 56 -25.14 -2.95 -38.36
CA VAL A 56 -24.23 -3.38 -37.30
C VAL A 56 -24.60 -4.83 -36.93
N ASP A 57 -23.62 -5.74 -36.93
CA ASP A 57 -23.85 -7.13 -36.49
C ASP A 57 -24.44 -7.11 -35.06
N PRO A 58 -25.62 -7.70 -34.82
CA PRO A 58 -26.21 -7.76 -33.48
C PRO A 58 -25.27 -8.34 -32.41
N LYS A 59 -24.34 -9.24 -32.79
CA LYS A 59 -23.30 -9.75 -31.88
C LYS A 59 -22.25 -8.70 -31.55
N ALA A 60 -21.81 -7.91 -32.52
CA ALA A 60 -20.86 -6.82 -32.30
C ALA A 60 -21.49 -5.70 -31.46
N ALA A 61 -22.78 -5.39 -31.68
CA ALA A 61 -23.53 -4.46 -30.85
C ALA A 61 -23.65 -4.96 -29.40
N ALA A 62 -24.05 -6.23 -29.19
CA ALA A 62 -24.13 -6.82 -27.86
C ALA A 62 -22.79 -6.82 -27.12
N ALA A 63 -21.70 -7.21 -27.81
CA ALA A 63 -20.35 -7.21 -27.24
C ALA A 63 -19.81 -5.79 -26.94
N ALA A 64 -20.27 -4.76 -27.67
CA ALA A 64 -19.95 -3.36 -27.37
C ALA A 64 -20.68 -2.89 -26.10
N VAL A 65 -21.96 -3.23 -25.95
CA VAL A 65 -22.75 -2.93 -24.73
C VAL A 65 -22.15 -3.64 -23.52
N GLU A 66 -21.78 -4.92 -23.65
CA GLU A 66 -21.21 -5.71 -22.55
C GLU A 66 -19.92 -5.11 -21.96
N LYS A 67 -19.09 -4.45 -22.78
CA LYS A 67 -17.88 -3.72 -22.32
C LYS A 67 -18.19 -2.44 -21.54
N LEU A 68 -19.33 -1.81 -21.81
CA LEU A 68 -19.80 -0.61 -21.11
C LEU A 68 -20.46 -0.94 -19.76
N LEU A 69 -20.98 -2.15 -19.58
CA LEU A 69 -21.59 -2.57 -18.32
C LEU A 69 -20.57 -2.53 -17.16
N LYS A 70 -21.00 -2.02 -16.01
CA LYS A 70 -20.26 -1.98 -14.74
C LYS A 70 -21.16 -2.48 -13.61
N ARG A 71 -20.59 -3.21 -12.65
CA ARG A 71 -21.22 -3.47 -11.35
C ARG A 71 -21.03 -2.24 -10.44
N GLY A 72 -21.88 -2.10 -9.43
CA GLY A 72 -21.80 -0.99 -8.47
C GLY A 72 -23.16 -0.31 -8.22
N ARG A 73 -23.15 0.91 -7.69
CA ARG A 73 -24.37 1.63 -7.29
C ARG A 73 -24.67 2.80 -8.21
N LEU A 74 -25.83 2.76 -8.87
CA LEU A 74 -26.32 3.88 -9.68
C LEU A 74 -27.21 4.78 -8.82
N ASN A 75 -26.70 5.97 -8.49
CA ASN A 75 -27.35 6.97 -7.65
C ASN A 75 -28.10 8.03 -8.48
N PHE A 76 -29.21 8.51 -7.94
CA PHE A 76 -30.09 9.54 -8.50
C PHE A 76 -30.43 10.54 -7.40
N LYS A 77 -29.66 11.61 -7.31
CA LYS A 77 -29.86 12.72 -6.39
C LYS A 77 -30.88 13.69 -7.00
N LEU A 78 -32.06 13.74 -6.41
CA LEU A 78 -33.19 14.54 -6.90
C LEU A 78 -33.03 16.00 -6.44
N LEU A 79 -33.06 16.94 -7.38
CA LEU A 79 -32.81 18.35 -7.09
C LEU A 79 -34.11 19.17 -7.11
N GLU A 80 -34.67 19.41 -8.29
CA GLU A 80 -35.86 20.26 -8.48
C GLU A 80 -36.71 19.79 -9.66
N ALA A 81 -38.04 19.76 -9.52
CA ALA A 81 -38.96 19.71 -10.66
C ALA A 81 -39.57 21.09 -10.90
N ARG A 82 -39.63 21.51 -12.17
CA ARG A 82 -40.13 22.82 -12.59
C ARG A 82 -41.27 22.69 -13.61
N GLY A 83 -42.21 23.63 -13.57
CA GLY A 83 -43.28 23.76 -14.55
C GLY A 83 -44.29 22.61 -14.60
N LEU A 84 -44.47 21.86 -13.50
CA LEU A 84 -45.37 20.70 -13.43
C LEU A 84 -46.83 21.07 -13.74
N LYS A 85 -47.55 20.17 -14.45
CA LYS A 85 -48.94 20.36 -14.90
C LYS A 85 -49.78 19.09 -14.73
N LYS A 86 -51.02 19.23 -14.27
CA LYS A 86 -52.03 18.16 -14.17
C LYS A 86 -52.82 17.99 -15.46
N LYS A 87 -53.36 16.79 -15.71
CA LYS A 87 -53.99 16.44 -16.99
C LYS A 87 -55.28 17.22 -17.24
N GLY A 88 -55.19 18.25 -18.09
CA GLY A 88 -56.34 19.07 -18.51
C GLY A 88 -56.72 20.20 -17.54
N SER A 89 -55.89 20.51 -16.54
CA SER A 89 -56.16 21.63 -15.63
C SER A 89 -55.99 22.98 -16.35
N THR A 90 -56.98 23.85 -16.14
CA THR A 90 -56.96 25.28 -16.52
C THR A 90 -56.84 26.18 -15.27
N ASP A 91 -56.50 25.61 -14.12
CA ASP A 91 -56.57 26.26 -12.82
C ASP A 91 -55.48 27.31 -12.61
N LYS A 92 -55.86 28.41 -11.96
CA LYS A 92 -54.96 29.50 -11.60
C LYS A 92 -54.05 29.19 -10.40
N LYS A 93 -54.03 27.95 -9.91
CA LYS A 93 -53.20 27.52 -8.78
C LYS A 93 -52.97 26.00 -8.78
N PHE A 94 -51.80 25.57 -9.23
CA PHE A 94 -51.37 24.17 -9.14
C PHE A 94 -51.12 23.80 -7.65
N SER A 95 -51.54 22.59 -7.27
CA SER A 95 -51.18 21.95 -6.00
C SER A 95 -51.06 20.45 -6.21
N ALA A 96 -49.99 19.86 -5.68
CA ALA A 96 -49.74 18.43 -5.69
C ALA A 96 -49.05 17.95 -4.41
N ASP A 97 -49.12 16.65 -4.14
CA ASP A 97 -48.31 15.93 -3.17
C ASP A 97 -47.30 15.03 -3.93
N PRO A 98 -46.22 15.60 -4.51
CA PRO A 98 -45.41 14.89 -5.49
C PRO A 98 -44.44 13.86 -4.90
N TYR A 99 -44.24 12.76 -5.62
CA TYR A 99 -43.11 11.83 -5.46
C TYR A 99 -42.54 11.39 -6.81
N VAL A 100 -41.26 11.01 -6.83
CA VAL A 100 -40.59 10.42 -8.00
C VAL A 100 -40.50 8.91 -7.82
N LYS A 101 -40.83 8.16 -8.87
CA LYS A 101 -40.62 6.72 -8.99
C LYS A 101 -39.61 6.45 -10.09
N LEU A 102 -38.60 5.64 -9.79
CA LEU A 102 -37.57 5.20 -10.72
C LEU A 102 -37.72 3.71 -10.98
N ARG A 103 -37.51 3.30 -12.23
CA ARG A 103 -37.44 1.89 -12.64
C ARG A 103 -36.31 1.69 -13.64
N ILE A 104 -35.43 0.73 -13.37
CA ILE A 104 -34.37 0.30 -14.29
C ILE A 104 -34.62 -1.13 -14.76
N GLY A 105 -34.45 -1.39 -16.05
CA GLY A 105 -34.79 -2.65 -16.70
C GLY A 105 -36.26 -2.75 -17.11
N SER A 106 -36.53 -3.43 -18.23
CA SER A 106 -37.88 -3.66 -18.75
C SER A 106 -38.49 -4.96 -18.22
N HIS A 107 -37.70 -6.03 -18.12
CA HIS A 107 -38.18 -7.38 -17.88
C HIS A 107 -38.70 -7.60 -16.43
N PRO A 108 -39.90 -8.16 -16.21
CA PRO A 108 -40.55 -8.17 -14.89
C PRO A 108 -39.80 -8.91 -13.76
N LEU A 109 -38.92 -9.86 -14.08
CA LEU A 109 -38.17 -10.65 -13.07
C LEU A 109 -36.85 -10.00 -12.65
N THR A 110 -36.31 -9.05 -13.43
CA THR A 110 -34.98 -8.48 -13.21
C THR A 110 -35.00 -6.97 -13.00
N ALA A 111 -36.02 -6.29 -13.51
CA ALA A 111 -36.21 -4.85 -13.34
C ALA A 111 -36.31 -4.46 -11.86
N LYS A 112 -35.57 -3.42 -11.46
CA LYS A 112 -35.56 -2.86 -10.10
C LYS A 112 -36.35 -1.56 -10.07
N GLU A 113 -37.05 -1.30 -8.97
CA GLU A 113 -37.93 -0.14 -8.81
C GLU A 113 -37.77 0.48 -7.42
N THR A 114 -37.78 1.81 -7.33
CA THR A 114 -37.68 2.56 -6.05
C THR A 114 -38.45 3.89 -6.16
N LYS A 115 -38.74 4.55 -5.03
CA LYS A 115 -39.43 5.85 -5.01
C LYS A 115 -38.93 6.79 -3.91
N SER A 116 -39.06 8.09 -4.16
CA SER A 116 -38.79 9.17 -3.21
C SER A 116 -39.82 9.19 -2.07
N LYS A 117 -39.55 10.01 -1.05
CA LYS A 117 -40.59 10.48 -0.12
C LYS A 117 -41.63 11.30 -0.90
N THR A 118 -42.86 11.27 -0.41
CA THR A 118 -43.93 12.16 -0.90
C THR A 118 -43.82 13.52 -0.21
N LEU A 119 -43.56 14.57 -1.00
CA LEU A 119 -43.61 15.95 -0.52
C LEU A 119 -45.07 16.43 -0.52
N LYS A 120 -45.41 17.42 0.33
CA LYS A 120 -46.81 17.77 0.61
C LYS A 120 -47.15 19.22 0.27
N LYS A 121 -48.26 19.40 -0.46
CA LYS A 121 -48.84 20.70 -0.88
C LYS A 121 -47.87 21.57 -1.68
N CYS A 122 -47.09 20.93 -2.55
CA CYS A 122 -46.12 21.59 -3.41
C CYS A 122 -46.80 22.33 -4.57
N THR A 123 -46.08 23.33 -5.10
CA THR A 123 -46.51 24.10 -6.27
C THR A 123 -46.08 23.42 -7.57
N SER A 124 -46.24 24.10 -8.71
CA SER A 124 -45.68 23.65 -10.01
C SER A 124 -44.15 23.61 -10.03
N THR A 125 -43.51 24.16 -8.99
CA THR A 125 -42.09 23.98 -8.66
C THR A 125 -41.95 23.21 -7.35
N VAL A 126 -41.04 22.25 -7.31
CA VAL A 126 -40.85 21.25 -6.24
C VAL A 126 -39.36 21.06 -5.99
N ILE A 127 -38.89 21.25 -4.76
CA ILE A 127 -37.49 21.02 -4.36
C ILE A 127 -37.43 19.70 -3.58
N PHE A 128 -36.56 18.77 -4.00
CA PHE A 128 -36.48 17.42 -3.42
C PHE A 128 -35.46 17.28 -2.28
N HIS A 129 -34.88 18.40 -1.82
CA HIS A 129 -33.93 18.46 -0.72
C HIS A 129 -32.74 17.47 -0.85
N GLU A 130 -32.27 17.28 -2.09
CA GLU A 130 -31.15 16.40 -2.44
C GLU A 130 -31.36 14.92 -2.06
N GLU A 131 -32.63 14.47 -1.98
CA GLU A 131 -32.96 13.07 -1.74
C GLU A 131 -32.34 12.17 -2.82
N THR A 132 -31.48 11.25 -2.38
CA THR A 132 -30.79 10.29 -3.26
C THR A 132 -31.50 8.95 -3.26
N LEU A 133 -31.94 8.52 -4.43
CA LEU A 133 -32.41 7.17 -4.73
C LEU A 133 -31.28 6.37 -5.36
N ALA A 134 -31.21 5.06 -5.14
CA ALA A 134 -30.11 4.24 -5.64
C ALA A 134 -30.56 2.85 -6.11
N PHE A 135 -29.81 2.28 -7.06
CA PHE A 135 -29.91 0.88 -7.48
C PHE A 135 -28.55 0.19 -7.37
N ASP A 136 -28.49 -0.90 -6.60
CA ASP A 136 -27.32 -1.78 -6.56
C ASP A 136 -27.35 -2.73 -7.77
N LEU A 137 -26.42 -2.52 -8.70
CA LEU A 137 -26.30 -3.25 -9.97
C LEU A 137 -25.31 -4.42 -9.80
N THR A 138 -25.77 -5.49 -9.15
CA THR A 138 -25.01 -6.73 -8.97
C THR A 138 -24.82 -7.49 -10.28
N ASP A 139 -25.90 -7.74 -11.01
CA ASP A 139 -25.88 -8.22 -12.40
C ASP A 139 -26.54 -7.17 -13.32
N PRO A 140 -25.74 -6.33 -14.01
CA PRO A 140 -26.26 -5.38 -14.98
C PRO A 140 -26.62 -6.03 -16.33
N LYS A 141 -26.14 -7.25 -16.64
CA LYS A 141 -26.46 -7.96 -17.89
C LYS A 141 -27.93 -8.39 -17.91
N ALA A 142 -28.45 -8.83 -16.76
CA ALA A 142 -29.88 -9.14 -16.56
C ALA A 142 -30.84 -7.95 -16.71
N LEU A 143 -30.33 -6.71 -16.81
CA LEU A 143 -31.12 -5.50 -17.05
C LEU A 143 -31.14 -5.07 -18.54
N VAL A 144 -30.32 -5.67 -19.39
CA VAL A 144 -30.22 -5.32 -20.81
C VAL A 144 -31.46 -5.77 -21.59
N ALA A 145 -32.02 -4.87 -22.38
CA ALA A 145 -33.07 -5.15 -23.36
C ALA A 145 -32.79 -4.40 -24.66
N ASP A 146 -32.93 -5.07 -25.81
CA ASP A 146 -32.74 -4.50 -27.16
C ASP A 146 -31.40 -3.78 -27.40
N GLY A 147 -30.36 -4.10 -26.61
CA GLY A 147 -29.04 -3.46 -26.67
C GLY A 147 -28.88 -2.21 -25.80
N ASP A 148 -29.80 -1.95 -24.88
CA ASP A 148 -29.72 -0.86 -23.91
C ASP A 148 -30.05 -1.35 -22.49
N VAL A 149 -29.72 -0.55 -21.46
CA VAL A 149 -30.23 -0.70 -20.09
C VAL A 149 -31.31 0.36 -19.89
N PRO A 150 -32.59 0.07 -20.19
CA PRO A 150 -33.64 1.09 -20.22
C PRO A 150 -34.00 1.56 -18.81
N LEU A 151 -34.03 2.88 -18.62
CA LEU A 151 -34.50 3.51 -17.39
C LEU A 151 -35.76 4.35 -17.66
N ARG A 152 -36.70 4.29 -16.72
CA ARG A 152 -37.94 5.06 -16.73
C ARG A 152 -38.09 5.80 -15.40
N LEU A 153 -38.30 7.10 -15.48
CA LEU A 153 -38.58 7.98 -14.35
C LEU A 153 -40.01 8.48 -14.50
N GLU A 154 -40.79 8.40 -13.42
CA GLU A 154 -42.19 8.80 -13.35
C GLU A 154 -42.39 9.76 -12.17
N VAL A 155 -43.00 10.92 -12.39
CA VAL A 155 -43.40 11.85 -11.32
C VAL A 155 -44.90 11.71 -11.11
N TYR A 156 -45.29 11.42 -9.87
CA TYR A 156 -46.68 11.16 -9.46
C TYR A 156 -47.15 12.17 -8.42
N ASP A 157 -48.46 12.40 -8.37
CA ASP A 157 -49.18 13.12 -7.32
C ASP A 157 -49.93 12.11 -6.45
N GLU A 158 -49.57 12.01 -5.16
CA GLU A 158 -50.15 11.02 -4.23
C GLU A 158 -51.60 11.36 -3.89
N ASN A 159 -52.53 10.45 -4.15
CA ASN A 159 -53.98 10.69 -4.03
C ASN A 159 -54.70 9.59 -3.24
N LEU A 160 -55.81 9.96 -2.59
CA LEU A 160 -56.60 9.09 -1.70
C LEU A 160 -57.21 7.82 -2.35
N LEU A 161 -57.19 7.70 -3.68
CA LEU A 161 -57.83 6.61 -4.43
C LEU A 161 -56.91 6.00 -5.50
N SER A 162 -56.14 6.83 -6.21
CA SER A 162 -55.19 6.42 -7.25
C SER A 162 -54.29 7.60 -7.62
N ASP A 163 -52.98 7.42 -7.61
CA ASP A 163 -52.00 8.48 -7.85
C ASP A 163 -52.05 8.99 -9.31
N GLU A 164 -52.04 10.31 -9.51
CA GLU A 164 -52.04 10.92 -10.85
C GLU A 164 -50.60 11.00 -11.37
N LEU A 165 -50.30 10.39 -12.53
CA LEU A 165 -49.03 10.63 -13.22
C LEU A 165 -49.00 12.08 -13.71
N LEU A 166 -48.02 12.85 -13.25
CA LEU A 166 -47.74 14.23 -13.70
C LEU A 166 -46.84 14.25 -14.94
N GLY A 167 -45.94 13.26 -15.08
CA GLY A 167 -45.13 13.07 -16.28
C GLY A 167 -44.14 11.92 -16.14
N GLU A 168 -43.70 11.36 -17.27
CA GLU A 168 -42.61 10.39 -17.34
C GLU A 168 -41.50 10.84 -18.30
N VAL A 169 -40.34 10.21 -18.19
CA VAL A 169 -39.24 10.30 -19.14
C VAL A 169 -38.53 8.93 -19.20
N ARG A 170 -37.98 8.57 -20.37
CA ARG A 170 -37.26 7.31 -20.60
C ARG A 170 -35.93 7.58 -21.26
N PHE A 171 -34.88 6.89 -20.83
CA PHE A 171 -33.52 7.07 -21.34
C PHE A 171 -32.63 5.86 -21.04
N SER A 172 -31.49 5.79 -21.73
CA SER A 172 -30.45 4.79 -21.50
C SER A 172 -29.71 5.04 -20.20
N ALA A 173 -29.56 4.02 -19.35
CA ALA A 173 -28.71 4.10 -18.16
C ALA A 173 -27.21 3.98 -18.51
N LEU A 174 -26.85 3.41 -19.67
CA LEU A 174 -25.45 3.21 -20.11
C LEU A 174 -24.67 4.52 -20.21
N ARG A 175 -25.36 5.65 -20.43
CA ARG A 175 -24.79 7.00 -20.47
C ARG A 175 -24.01 7.38 -19.20
N PHE A 176 -24.34 6.77 -18.06
CA PHE A 176 -23.85 7.15 -16.73
C PHE A 176 -22.84 6.13 -16.16
N PHE A 177 -22.48 5.10 -16.93
CA PHE A 177 -21.60 4.01 -16.48
C PHE A 177 -20.10 4.35 -16.63
N ASP A 178 -19.76 5.62 -16.88
CA ASP A 178 -18.38 6.12 -16.97
C ASP A 178 -17.80 6.57 -15.60
N GLY A 179 -18.55 6.39 -14.52
CA GLY A 179 -18.15 6.72 -13.14
C GLY A 179 -18.32 8.18 -12.74
N LYS A 180 -18.74 9.07 -13.67
CA LYS A 180 -18.81 10.51 -13.42
C LYS A 180 -20.15 10.95 -12.86
N VAL A 181 -20.17 12.19 -12.36
CA VAL A 181 -21.39 12.91 -11.97
C VAL A 181 -21.96 13.60 -13.20
N HIS A 182 -23.19 13.26 -13.58
CA HIS A 182 -23.94 13.85 -14.70
C HIS A 182 -25.14 14.61 -14.16
N ARG A 183 -25.20 15.92 -14.40
CA ARG A 183 -26.34 16.76 -14.02
C ARG A 183 -27.25 16.99 -15.23
N GLU A 184 -28.44 16.41 -15.20
CA GLU A 184 -29.37 16.35 -16.33
C GLU A 184 -30.68 17.08 -16.00
N THR A 185 -31.16 17.93 -16.92
CA THR A 185 -32.53 18.47 -16.88
C THR A 185 -33.41 17.65 -17.81
N LEU A 186 -34.24 16.79 -17.24
CA LEU A 186 -35.01 15.78 -17.97
C LEU A 186 -36.43 16.29 -18.29
N PRO A 187 -36.82 16.39 -19.58
CA PRO A 187 -38.14 16.90 -19.97
C PRO A 187 -39.23 15.84 -19.73
N LEU A 188 -40.19 16.15 -18.87
CA LEU A 188 -41.29 15.26 -18.47
C LEU A 188 -42.45 15.32 -19.48
N ARG A 189 -42.97 14.16 -19.89
CA ARG A 189 -44.10 14.06 -20.83
C ARG A 189 -45.20 13.12 -20.35
N LEU A 190 -46.45 13.41 -20.72
CA LEU A 190 -47.59 12.50 -20.52
C LEU A 190 -47.88 11.70 -21.81
N PRO A 191 -47.71 10.35 -21.81
CA PRO A 191 -47.95 9.52 -23.00
C PRO A 191 -49.42 9.47 -23.43
N ALA A 192 -50.36 9.69 -22.51
CA ALA A 192 -51.80 9.50 -22.71
C ALA A 192 -52.49 10.58 -23.58
N LEU A 193 -51.74 11.30 -24.42
CA LEU A 193 -52.18 12.46 -25.22
C LEU A 193 -51.59 12.54 -26.65
N GLY A 194 -50.74 11.59 -27.06
CA GLY A 194 -50.18 11.54 -28.43
C GLY A 194 -48.88 10.74 -28.52
N PRO A 195 -48.38 10.41 -29.73
CA PRO A 195 -47.15 9.64 -29.91
C PRO A 195 -45.93 10.33 -29.29
N ASP A 196 -45.85 11.66 -29.37
CA ASP A 196 -44.78 12.47 -28.78
C ASP A 196 -45.01 12.84 -27.31
N GLY A 197 -46.22 12.60 -26.77
CA GLY A 197 -46.66 13.01 -25.44
C GLY A 197 -46.83 14.53 -25.24
N LEU A 198 -47.64 14.93 -24.25
CA LEU A 198 -47.74 16.35 -23.85
C LEU A 198 -46.58 16.70 -22.90
N ALA A 199 -45.88 17.82 -23.14
CA ALA A 199 -44.84 18.33 -22.26
C ALA A 199 -45.43 18.92 -20.95
N CYS A 200 -45.10 18.31 -19.82
CA CYS A 200 -45.76 18.55 -18.53
C CYS A 200 -44.83 19.04 -17.42
N GLY A 201 -43.59 19.42 -17.75
CA GLY A 201 -42.60 19.99 -16.84
C GLY A 201 -41.20 19.47 -17.17
N GLU A 202 -40.26 19.72 -16.27
CA GLU A 202 -38.90 19.16 -16.28
C GLU A 202 -38.50 18.76 -14.86
N LEU A 203 -37.56 17.82 -14.75
CA LEU A 203 -36.94 17.41 -13.49
C LEU A 203 -35.42 17.46 -13.62
N GLU A 204 -34.78 18.23 -12.76
CA GLU A 204 -33.32 18.28 -12.64
C GLU A 204 -32.84 17.23 -11.65
N VAL A 205 -31.91 16.39 -12.11
CA VAL A 205 -31.32 15.28 -11.36
C VAL A 205 -29.81 15.27 -11.52
N GLU A 206 -29.12 14.75 -10.51
CA GLU A 206 -27.69 14.46 -10.54
C GLU A 206 -27.53 12.93 -10.44
N ILE A 207 -26.94 12.34 -11.48
CA ILE A 207 -26.83 10.88 -11.68
C ILE A 207 -25.36 10.50 -11.65
N LYS A 208 -25.01 9.47 -10.87
CA LYS A 208 -23.62 8.99 -10.73
C LYS A 208 -23.60 7.47 -10.52
N MET A 209 -22.71 6.78 -11.23
CA MET A 209 -22.42 5.36 -10.98
C MET A 209 -21.18 5.24 -10.08
N ASP A 210 -21.36 4.83 -8.82
CA ASP A 210 -20.24 4.39 -7.99
C ASP A 210 -19.83 2.99 -8.48
N ILE A 211 -18.72 2.88 -9.21
CA ILE A 211 -18.29 1.63 -9.83
C ILE A 211 -17.69 0.69 -8.77
N ALA A 212 -18.18 -0.54 -8.70
CA ALA A 212 -17.58 -1.57 -7.87
C ALA A 212 -16.36 -2.17 -8.56
N LEU A 213 -15.23 -2.21 -7.85
CA LEU A 213 -13.96 -2.75 -8.32
C LEU A 213 -13.58 -3.99 -7.49
N VAL A 214 -12.88 -4.93 -8.11
CA VAL A 214 -12.14 -5.98 -7.40
C VAL A 214 -10.82 -5.39 -6.92
N GLY A 215 -10.35 -5.76 -5.74
CA GLY A 215 -9.08 -5.25 -5.20
C GLY A 215 -8.87 -5.55 -3.73
N MET A 216 -7.80 -5.00 -3.18
CA MET A 216 -7.49 -5.07 -1.76
C MET A 216 -7.98 -3.80 -1.05
N LEU A 217 -8.64 -3.95 0.09
CA LEU A 217 -8.98 -2.87 1.01
C LEU A 217 -8.07 -2.97 2.23
N SER A 218 -7.22 -1.97 2.44
CA SER A 218 -6.46 -1.77 3.68
C SER A 218 -7.28 -0.93 4.65
N LEU A 219 -7.32 -1.36 5.93
CA LEU A 219 -7.86 -0.56 7.03
C LEU A 219 -6.81 -0.55 8.15
N VAL A 220 -6.11 0.57 8.29
CA VAL A 220 -5.13 0.84 9.33
C VAL A 220 -5.84 1.45 10.53
N LEU A 221 -5.77 0.77 11.68
CA LEU A 221 -6.37 1.19 12.94
C LEU A 221 -5.47 2.21 13.64
N MET A 222 -5.94 3.45 13.80
CA MET A 222 -5.19 4.51 14.46
C MET A 222 -5.52 4.55 15.96
N GLU A 223 -6.75 4.94 16.31
CA GLU A 223 -7.15 5.18 17.69
C GLU A 223 -8.67 5.15 17.90
N GLY A 224 -9.11 4.83 19.12
CA GLY A 224 -10.47 5.07 19.60
C GLY A 224 -10.54 6.40 20.36
N ARG A 225 -11.68 7.09 20.29
CA ARG A 225 -11.92 8.38 20.96
C ARG A 225 -13.21 8.34 21.78
N ASN A 226 -13.14 8.81 23.02
CA ASN A 226 -14.26 8.95 23.97
C ASN A 226 -15.12 7.68 24.15
N LEU A 227 -14.52 6.50 23.97
CA LEU A 227 -15.22 5.20 23.97
C LEU A 227 -16.10 5.03 25.23
N LYS A 228 -17.25 4.38 25.10
CA LYS A 228 -18.10 4.07 26.24
C LYS A 228 -17.42 3.02 27.13
N SER A 229 -17.23 3.34 28.41
CA SER A 229 -16.74 2.40 29.44
C SER A 229 -17.75 1.28 29.67
N MET A 230 -17.30 0.01 29.74
CA MET A 230 -18.12 -1.11 30.21
C MET A 230 -17.79 -1.54 31.64
N GLU A 231 -16.51 -1.63 32.00
CA GLU A 231 -16.09 -1.86 33.39
C GLU A 231 -16.65 -0.83 34.39
N LEU A 232 -16.94 -1.32 35.60
CA LEU A 232 -17.23 -0.47 36.78
C LEU A 232 -15.98 -0.10 37.59
N ILE A 233 -14.94 -0.94 37.57
CA ILE A 233 -13.69 -0.79 38.34
C ILE A 233 -12.54 -1.41 37.53
N GLY A 234 -11.78 -0.58 36.82
CA GLY A 234 -10.63 -1.02 36.01
C GLY A 234 -10.24 0.03 34.96
N LYS A 235 -9.44 -0.39 33.97
CA LYS A 235 -9.34 0.27 32.66
C LYS A 235 -9.59 -0.82 31.62
N GLN A 236 -10.68 -0.67 30.86
CA GLN A 236 -11.06 -1.60 29.78
C GLN A 236 -9.88 -1.94 28.85
N ASP A 237 -9.93 -3.14 28.28
CA ASP A 237 -8.94 -3.76 27.38
C ASP A 237 -9.51 -3.77 25.94
N PRO A 238 -9.62 -2.62 25.25
CA PRO A 238 -10.33 -2.54 23.98
C PRO A 238 -9.58 -3.22 22.83
N TYR A 239 -10.31 -3.97 22.02
CA TYR A 239 -9.86 -4.46 20.72
C TYR A 239 -10.88 -4.16 19.61
N CYS A 240 -10.39 -4.15 18.36
CA CYS A 240 -11.20 -3.91 17.16
C CYS A 240 -11.52 -5.22 16.41
N LYS A 241 -12.74 -5.35 15.89
CA LYS A 241 -13.14 -6.41 14.97
C LYS A 241 -13.83 -5.81 13.74
N LEU A 242 -13.25 -6.08 12.57
CA LEU A 242 -13.83 -5.76 11.27
C LEU A 242 -14.44 -7.01 10.64
N SER A 243 -15.58 -6.87 9.97
CA SER A 243 -16.19 -7.95 9.18
C SER A 243 -17.01 -7.46 8.00
N ILE A 244 -16.98 -8.21 6.90
CA ILE A 244 -17.77 -7.93 5.69
C ILE A 244 -18.17 -9.24 5.00
N GLY A 245 -19.46 -9.40 4.72
CA GLY A 245 -20.01 -10.67 4.24
C GLY A 245 -19.75 -11.79 5.25
N GLY A 246 -19.04 -12.85 4.81
CA GLY A 246 -18.59 -13.94 5.68
C GLY A 246 -17.18 -13.78 6.28
N PHE A 247 -16.44 -12.74 5.89
CA PHE A 247 -15.05 -12.53 6.32
C PHE A 247 -14.98 -11.66 7.58
N SER A 248 -14.05 -11.96 8.49
CA SER A 248 -13.77 -11.13 9.66
C SER A 248 -12.29 -11.19 10.05
N LYS A 249 -11.74 -10.07 10.49
CA LYS A 249 -10.45 -9.97 11.16
C LYS A 249 -10.62 -9.29 12.52
N ARG A 250 -9.91 -9.78 13.52
CA ARG A 250 -9.76 -9.17 14.85
C ARG A 250 -8.36 -8.54 14.89
N GLY A 251 -8.28 -7.30 15.36
CA GLY A 251 -7.02 -6.62 15.67
C GLY A 251 -6.56 -6.92 17.10
N LYS A 252 -5.35 -6.45 17.43
CA LYS A 252 -4.72 -6.58 18.75
C LYS A 252 -5.58 -5.93 19.85
N THR A 253 -5.55 -6.53 21.03
CA THR A 253 -6.07 -5.93 22.26
C THR A 253 -5.08 -4.91 22.79
N ILE A 254 -5.59 -3.77 23.24
CA ILE A 254 -4.80 -2.72 23.87
C ILE A 254 -5.02 -2.82 25.39
N PRO A 255 -4.16 -3.56 26.13
CA PRO A 255 -4.34 -3.76 27.56
C PRO A 255 -4.30 -2.43 28.30
N LYS A 256 -5.27 -2.23 29.19
CA LYS A 256 -5.59 -1.01 29.93
C LYS A 256 -5.84 0.21 29.04
N GLY A 257 -6.15 0.00 27.76
CA GLY A 257 -6.34 1.04 26.75
C GLY A 257 -7.45 2.03 27.11
N GLY A 258 -8.41 1.64 27.95
CA GLY A 258 -9.39 2.57 28.51
C GLY A 258 -10.25 3.24 27.43
N ARG A 259 -10.58 4.52 27.62
CA ARG A 259 -11.56 5.23 26.78
C ARG A 259 -11.01 5.86 25.50
N ASN A 260 -9.68 5.93 25.32
CA ASN A 260 -9.04 6.52 24.13
C ASN A 260 -7.85 5.66 23.63
N PRO A 261 -8.03 4.36 23.30
CA PRO A 261 -6.92 3.47 22.97
C PRO A 261 -6.21 3.88 21.67
N TYR A 262 -4.90 3.66 21.62
CA TYR A 262 -4.10 3.74 20.38
C TYR A 262 -3.84 2.32 19.87
N PHE A 263 -4.16 2.06 18.60
CA PHE A 263 -4.12 0.71 18.00
C PHE A 263 -2.79 0.38 17.28
N GLY A 264 -1.81 1.28 17.32
CA GLY A 264 -0.46 0.98 16.83
C GLY A 264 -0.30 0.98 15.31
N GLU A 265 -1.14 1.72 14.58
CA GLU A 265 -1.20 1.72 13.10
C GLU A 265 -1.44 0.30 12.53
N GLU A 266 -2.18 -0.56 13.23
CA GLU A 266 -2.39 -1.95 12.83
C GLU A 266 -3.19 -2.08 11.52
N GLU A 267 -2.57 -2.69 10.52
CA GLU A 267 -3.17 -2.90 9.20
C GLU A 267 -4.00 -4.20 9.12
N LEU A 268 -5.29 -4.08 8.82
CA LEU A 268 -6.20 -5.21 8.56
C LEU A 268 -6.65 -5.24 7.09
N LEU A 269 -5.94 -6.03 6.28
CA LEU A 269 -6.21 -6.21 4.85
C LEU A 269 -7.40 -7.13 4.55
N PHE A 270 -8.29 -6.73 3.62
CA PHE A 270 -9.40 -7.55 3.10
C PHE A 270 -9.40 -7.59 1.57
N TRP A 271 -9.56 -8.78 0.98
CA TRP A 271 -9.79 -8.90 -0.46
C TRP A 271 -11.27 -8.69 -0.80
N VAL A 272 -11.57 -7.72 -1.67
CA VAL A 272 -12.94 -7.33 -2.05
C VAL A 272 -13.25 -7.82 -3.46
N THR A 273 -14.31 -8.61 -3.58
CA THR A 273 -14.76 -9.22 -4.85
C THR A 273 -15.99 -8.53 -5.44
N GLU A 274 -16.33 -8.89 -6.68
CA GLU A 274 -17.46 -8.34 -7.45
C GLU A 274 -18.85 -8.45 -6.79
N ASP A 275 -18.98 -9.28 -5.74
CA ASP A 275 -20.22 -9.50 -4.99
C ASP A 275 -20.08 -9.09 -3.50
N LEU A 276 -18.90 -8.68 -3.03
CA LEU A 276 -18.69 -8.33 -1.62
C LEU A 276 -19.14 -6.89 -1.29
N TRP A 277 -19.01 -5.96 -2.23
CA TRP A 277 -19.26 -4.51 -2.04
C TRP A 277 -20.70 -4.13 -1.64
N VAL A 278 -21.70 -4.99 -1.91
CA VAL A 278 -23.09 -4.77 -1.45
C VAL A 278 -23.26 -4.97 0.06
N ASN A 279 -22.33 -5.70 0.69
CA ASN A 279 -22.30 -5.88 2.12
C ASN A 279 -21.75 -4.61 2.78
N ARG A 280 -22.29 -4.26 3.95
CA ARG A 280 -21.68 -3.21 4.79
C ARG A 280 -20.49 -3.81 5.53
N MET A 281 -19.37 -3.09 5.56
CA MET A 281 -18.30 -3.36 6.51
C MET A 281 -18.82 -3.00 7.90
N GLN A 282 -18.78 -3.97 8.79
CA GLN A 282 -19.13 -3.88 10.20
C GLN A 282 -17.82 -3.63 10.98
N LEU A 283 -17.76 -2.50 11.68
CA LEU A 283 -16.72 -2.18 12.65
C LEU A 283 -17.34 -2.38 14.04
N SER A 284 -16.76 -3.24 14.86
CA SER A 284 -17.18 -3.45 16.26
C SER A 284 -15.98 -3.37 17.18
N LEU A 285 -16.08 -2.57 18.24
CA LEU A 285 -15.11 -2.56 19.34
C LEU A 285 -15.68 -3.32 20.53
N PHE A 286 -14.80 -4.07 21.19
CA PHE A 286 -15.10 -4.92 22.34
C PHE A 286 -14.10 -4.66 23.46
N ASP A 287 -14.51 -4.93 24.69
CA ASP A 287 -13.69 -5.04 25.90
C ASP A 287 -13.27 -6.52 26.05
N GLU A 288 -11.99 -6.84 26.17
CA GLU A 288 -11.55 -8.25 26.35
C GLU A 288 -11.69 -8.70 27.81
N ASP A 289 -12.60 -9.62 28.05
CA ASP A 289 -13.07 -9.99 29.38
C ASP A 289 -12.74 -11.46 29.71
N ILE A 290 -12.71 -11.82 31.00
CA ILE A 290 -12.53 -13.24 31.41
C ILE A 290 -13.87 -13.99 31.25
N GLY A 291 -14.31 -14.19 30.01
CA GLY A 291 -15.42 -15.07 29.66
C GLY A 291 -16.10 -14.75 28.33
N SER A 292 -16.64 -13.54 28.18
CA SER A 292 -17.35 -13.11 26.97
C SER A 292 -17.24 -11.61 26.77
N ASP A 293 -16.46 -11.23 25.76
CA ASP A 293 -16.06 -9.86 25.41
C ASP A 293 -17.25 -8.89 25.30
N ASP A 294 -17.24 -7.80 26.07
CA ASP A 294 -18.39 -6.90 26.18
C ASP A 294 -18.36 -5.84 25.05
N LEU A 295 -19.46 -5.70 24.30
CA LEU A 295 -19.48 -4.85 23.09
C LEU A 295 -19.47 -3.36 23.47
N ILE A 296 -18.31 -2.71 23.41
CA ILE A 296 -18.13 -1.25 23.55
C ILE A 296 -19.12 -0.50 22.64
N GLY A 297 -19.07 -0.79 21.33
CA GLY A 297 -19.97 -0.22 20.34
C GLY A 297 -19.61 -0.62 18.91
N SER A 298 -20.44 -0.23 17.94
CA SER A 298 -20.21 -0.60 16.54
C SER A 298 -20.75 0.41 15.51
N ALA A 299 -20.24 0.33 14.28
CA ALA A 299 -20.64 1.11 13.13
C ALA A 299 -20.73 0.23 11.87
N GLN A 300 -21.44 0.73 10.84
CA GLN A 300 -21.54 0.07 9.54
C GLN A 300 -21.39 1.06 8.39
N PHE A 301 -20.46 0.81 7.47
CA PHE A 301 -20.19 1.65 6.28
C PHE A 301 -20.14 0.80 5.00
N SER A 302 -20.14 1.44 3.82
CA SER A 302 -20.10 0.74 2.52
C SER A 302 -18.72 0.94 1.91
N VAL A 303 -18.03 -0.17 1.59
CA VAL A 303 -16.65 -0.13 1.06
C VAL A 303 -16.54 0.55 -0.31
N LEU A 304 -17.66 0.62 -1.04
CA LEU A 304 -17.78 1.28 -2.33
C LEU A 304 -17.41 2.78 -2.28
N HIS A 305 -17.54 3.43 -1.12
CA HIS A 305 -17.13 4.83 -0.92
C HIS A 305 -15.62 5.04 -1.14
N PHE A 306 -14.78 4.09 -0.68
CA PHE A 306 -13.33 4.22 -0.77
C PHE A 306 -12.77 3.84 -2.14
N MET A 307 -13.57 3.16 -2.99
CA MET A 307 -13.19 2.79 -4.36
C MET A 307 -13.17 3.99 -5.32
N GLU A 308 -13.71 5.15 -4.94
CA GLU A 308 -13.77 6.36 -5.76
C GLU A 308 -12.46 7.16 -5.75
N THR A 309 -11.75 7.20 -4.62
CA THR A 309 -10.55 8.03 -4.43
C THR A 309 -9.35 7.15 -4.16
N LEU A 310 -8.39 7.15 -5.08
CA LEU A 310 -7.11 6.47 -4.93
C LEU A 310 -6.25 7.14 -3.86
N GLY A 311 -5.43 6.35 -3.16
CA GLY A 311 -4.61 6.80 -2.04
C GLY A 311 -5.29 6.67 -0.67
N PRO A 312 -4.54 6.86 0.42
CA PRO A 312 -5.04 6.70 1.78
C PRO A 312 -5.96 7.85 2.19
N GLN A 313 -7.01 7.52 2.95
CA GLN A 313 -8.01 8.45 3.44
C GLN A 313 -8.20 8.27 4.95
N GLU A 314 -8.11 9.35 5.73
CA GLU A 314 -8.40 9.32 7.17
C GLU A 314 -9.90 9.53 7.43
N HIS A 315 -10.52 8.61 8.19
CA HIS A 315 -11.95 8.58 8.47
C HIS A 315 -12.22 8.44 9.97
N VAL A 316 -13.00 9.37 10.54
CA VAL A 316 -13.53 9.28 11.91
C VAL A 316 -14.90 8.61 11.87
N ILE A 317 -14.98 7.37 12.35
CA ILE A 317 -16.18 6.54 12.31
C ILE A 317 -16.85 6.50 13.68
N ALA A 318 -17.97 7.22 13.81
CA ALA A 318 -18.77 7.26 15.03
C ALA A 318 -19.45 5.91 15.31
N ILE A 319 -19.10 5.29 16.44
CA ILE A 319 -19.66 3.99 16.86
C ILE A 319 -20.86 4.17 17.80
N LYS A 320 -21.74 3.17 17.81
CA LYS A 320 -22.98 3.18 18.59
C LYS A 320 -23.22 1.88 19.33
N ASN A 321 -23.81 1.99 20.51
CA ASN A 321 -24.23 0.88 21.35
C ASN A 321 -25.71 1.07 21.68
N ASN A 322 -26.56 0.10 21.31
CA ASN A 322 -28.02 0.17 21.48
C ASN A 322 -28.64 1.49 20.98
N GLY A 323 -28.11 2.04 19.88
CA GLY A 323 -28.54 3.30 19.24
C GLY A 323 -27.95 4.58 19.84
N GLN A 324 -27.37 4.53 21.04
CA GLN A 324 -26.66 5.66 21.66
C GLN A 324 -25.24 5.77 21.09
N SER A 325 -24.63 6.97 21.11
CA SER A 325 -23.20 7.13 20.80
C SER A 325 -22.35 6.37 21.81
N ALA A 326 -21.28 5.73 21.35
CA ALA A 326 -20.36 4.93 22.15
C ALA A 326 -18.90 5.38 21.97
N GLY A 327 -18.67 6.59 21.48
CA GLY A 327 -17.36 7.11 21.03
C GLY A 327 -17.20 7.05 19.52
N ASP A 328 -15.98 7.31 19.06
CA ASP A 328 -15.57 7.31 17.65
C ASP A 328 -14.29 6.48 17.46
N VAL A 329 -13.97 6.10 16.23
CA VAL A 329 -12.72 5.40 15.87
C VAL A 329 -12.09 6.08 14.66
N LEU A 330 -10.81 6.41 14.75
CA LEU A 330 -10.03 6.90 13.61
C LEU A 330 -9.39 5.72 12.87
N LEU A 331 -9.65 5.62 11.57
CA LEU A 331 -9.01 4.67 10.67
C LEU A 331 -8.41 5.42 9.47
N LYS A 332 -7.25 4.95 9.01
CA LYS A 332 -6.71 5.28 7.68
C LYS A 332 -7.12 4.13 6.75
N ILE A 333 -7.89 4.42 5.71
CA ILE A 333 -8.46 3.43 4.79
C ILE A 333 -7.94 3.69 3.39
N GLU A 334 -7.49 2.65 2.71
CA GLU A 334 -6.99 2.72 1.33
C GLU A 334 -7.52 1.54 0.52
N PHE A 335 -7.88 1.78 -0.75
CA PHE A 335 -8.30 0.74 -1.67
C PHE A 335 -7.35 0.66 -2.87
N PHE A 336 -6.83 -0.54 -3.10
CA PHE A 336 -5.93 -0.87 -4.21
C PHE A 336 -6.69 -1.74 -5.23
N PRO A 337 -7.17 -1.17 -6.35
CA PRO A 337 -7.87 -1.92 -7.39
C PRO A 337 -6.99 -3.01 -8.00
N ALA A 338 -7.55 -4.16 -8.30
CA ALA A 338 -6.82 -5.26 -8.92
C ALA A 338 -6.56 -5.03 -10.41
N GLY A 339 -5.37 -5.44 -10.85
CA GLY A 339 -4.99 -5.54 -12.26
C GLY A 339 -5.20 -6.96 -12.78
N THR A 340 -5.46 -7.09 -14.08
CA THR A 340 -5.80 -8.38 -14.69
C THR A 340 -4.56 -9.01 -15.31
N LEU A 341 -4.03 -10.04 -14.65
CA LEU A 341 -2.96 -10.89 -15.16
C LEU A 341 -3.56 -12.10 -15.89
N SER A 342 -3.38 -12.16 -17.20
CA SER A 342 -3.65 -13.37 -17.99
C SER A 342 -2.39 -14.20 -18.14
N ILE A 343 -2.52 -15.52 -17.99
CA ILE A 343 -1.44 -16.48 -18.25
C ILE A 343 -1.95 -17.51 -19.23
N VAL A 344 -1.20 -17.81 -20.29
CA VAL A 344 -1.46 -18.90 -21.22
C VAL A 344 -0.41 -19.98 -20.98
N CYS A 345 -0.87 -21.20 -20.67
CA CYS A 345 0.01 -22.36 -20.55
C CYS A 345 0.17 -23.02 -21.92
N LEU A 346 1.39 -23.06 -22.45
CA LEU A 346 1.66 -23.57 -23.79
C LEU A 346 2.14 -25.03 -23.75
N ALA A 347 3.40 -25.25 -23.34
CA ALA A 347 4.04 -26.56 -23.43
C ALA A 347 5.13 -26.77 -22.36
N GLY A 348 5.34 -28.03 -21.97
CA GLY A 348 6.48 -28.46 -21.18
C GLY A 348 7.57 -29.07 -22.07
N LYS A 349 8.82 -29.09 -21.62
CA LYS A 349 9.86 -29.92 -22.27
C LYS A 349 10.92 -30.42 -21.30
N GLN A 350 11.47 -31.59 -21.63
CA GLN A 350 12.51 -32.28 -20.86
C GLN A 350 12.13 -32.50 -19.39
N LEU A 351 10.84 -32.56 -19.07
CA LEU A 351 10.32 -32.65 -17.70
C LEU A 351 10.95 -33.81 -16.92
N ARG A 352 11.07 -33.68 -15.60
CA ARG A 352 11.53 -34.78 -14.74
C ARG A 352 10.52 -35.92 -14.81
N SER A 353 10.97 -37.15 -15.08
CA SER A 353 10.14 -38.34 -14.90
C SER A 353 10.20 -38.73 -13.42
N VAL A 354 9.01 -38.80 -12.81
CA VAL A 354 8.82 -39.20 -11.41
C VAL A 354 8.14 -40.56 -11.33
N ASP A 355 7.11 -40.78 -12.15
CA ASP A 355 6.46 -42.08 -12.35
C ASP A 355 7.47 -43.18 -12.78
N ALA A 356 7.32 -44.36 -12.17
CA ALA A 356 8.12 -45.55 -12.39
C ALA A 356 7.35 -46.73 -13.01
N ILE A 357 6.00 -46.75 -12.96
CA ILE A 357 5.15 -47.85 -13.47
C ILE A 357 3.79 -47.32 -14.00
N GLY A 358 3.81 -46.33 -14.89
CA GLY A 358 2.61 -45.81 -15.53
C GLY A 358 2.89 -45.09 -16.86
N ARG A 359 2.15 -44.00 -17.06
CA ARG A 359 2.51 -42.91 -17.95
C ARG A 359 2.57 -41.66 -17.09
N GLN A 360 3.57 -40.83 -17.38
CA GLN A 360 3.61 -39.47 -16.89
C GLN A 360 2.52 -38.67 -17.61
N ASP A 361 1.52 -38.21 -16.86
CA ASP A 361 0.30 -37.56 -17.30
C ASP A 361 0.25 -36.15 -16.63
N PRO A 362 1.00 -35.15 -17.14
CA PRO A 362 1.29 -33.94 -16.40
C PRO A 362 0.23 -32.84 -16.48
N TYR A 363 0.07 -32.09 -15.38
CA TYR A 363 -0.68 -30.84 -15.32
C TYR A 363 0.12 -29.71 -14.65
N VAL A 364 -0.28 -28.46 -14.87
CA VAL A 364 0.33 -27.27 -14.27
C VAL A 364 -0.63 -26.63 -13.27
N LYS A 365 -0.10 -26.29 -12.09
CA LYS A 365 -0.78 -25.58 -11.00
C LYS A 365 -0.12 -24.22 -10.80
N PHE A 366 -0.93 -23.17 -10.90
CA PHE A 366 -0.55 -21.78 -10.74
C PHE A 366 -1.08 -21.26 -9.39
N THR A 367 -0.20 -20.71 -8.55
CA THR A 367 -0.55 -20.15 -7.24
C THR A 367 -0.07 -18.70 -7.16
N ALA A 368 -1.02 -17.77 -7.23
CA ALA A 368 -0.78 -16.34 -7.02
C ALA A 368 -1.17 -15.98 -5.57
N GLU A 369 -0.20 -15.53 -4.78
CA GLU A 369 -0.34 -15.38 -3.33
C GLU A 369 0.19 -14.02 -2.86
N GLY A 370 -0.55 -13.35 -1.98
CA GLY A 370 -0.17 -12.11 -1.32
C GLY A 370 -0.90 -11.96 0.02
N ARG A 371 -0.70 -10.84 0.72
CA ARG A 371 -1.04 -10.60 2.13
C ARG A 371 -2.54 -10.68 2.46
N SER A 372 -3.40 -10.70 1.44
CA SER A 372 -4.86 -10.76 1.60
C SER A 372 -5.57 -11.88 0.81
N THR A 373 -4.88 -12.58 -0.09
CA THR A 373 -5.51 -13.56 -1.00
C THR A 373 -4.51 -14.60 -1.52
N LYS A 374 -5.00 -15.82 -1.72
CA LYS A 374 -4.28 -16.94 -2.34
C LYS A 374 -5.17 -17.56 -3.42
N ILE A 375 -4.82 -17.33 -4.69
CA ILE A 375 -5.58 -17.80 -5.85
C ILE A 375 -4.82 -18.96 -6.49
N VAL A 376 -5.43 -20.15 -6.48
CA VAL A 376 -4.89 -21.37 -7.10
C VAL A 376 -5.74 -21.75 -8.30
N MET A 377 -5.11 -22.04 -9.44
CA MET A 377 -5.74 -22.62 -10.63
C MET A 377 -4.89 -23.79 -11.15
N LYS A 378 -5.51 -24.80 -11.78
CA LYS A 378 -4.78 -25.85 -12.50
C LYS A 378 -5.27 -26.03 -13.94
N THR A 379 -4.39 -26.48 -14.82
CA THR A 379 -4.72 -26.89 -16.20
C THR A 379 -5.56 -28.17 -16.22
N LYS A 380 -6.10 -28.51 -17.38
CA LYS A 380 -6.35 -29.93 -17.71
C LYS A 380 -5.04 -30.72 -17.70
N THR A 381 -5.15 -32.00 -17.40
CA THR A 381 -4.07 -33.00 -17.44
C THR A 381 -3.81 -33.45 -18.88
N ASP A 382 -2.54 -33.54 -19.28
CA ASP A 382 -2.15 -34.08 -20.58
C ASP A 382 -1.84 -35.59 -20.45
N THR A 383 -2.84 -36.43 -20.74
CA THR A 383 -2.80 -37.89 -20.51
C THR A 383 -1.97 -38.70 -21.53
N ASP A 384 -1.20 -38.04 -22.41
CA ASP A 384 -0.11 -38.70 -23.13
C ASP A 384 1.13 -37.85 -23.44
N GLY A 385 1.21 -36.60 -22.95
CA GLY A 385 2.33 -35.68 -23.16
C GLY A 385 3.66 -36.06 -22.47
N GLY A 386 3.63 -36.79 -21.36
CA GLY A 386 4.82 -37.34 -20.73
C GLY A 386 5.87 -36.28 -20.36
N ARG A 387 7.01 -36.30 -21.08
CA ARG A 387 8.14 -35.39 -20.81
C ARG A 387 8.11 -34.10 -21.64
N GLU A 388 7.23 -34.01 -22.64
CA GLU A 388 7.08 -32.86 -23.55
C GLU A 388 5.58 -32.57 -23.85
N PRO A 389 4.76 -32.23 -22.83
CA PRO A 389 3.31 -32.02 -22.95
C PRO A 389 2.91 -30.69 -23.61
N GLU A 390 1.66 -30.61 -24.11
CA GLU A 390 1.06 -29.42 -24.74
C GLU A 390 -0.36 -29.15 -24.20
N TRP A 391 -0.57 -28.04 -23.48
CA TRP A 391 -1.83 -27.76 -22.74
C TRP A 391 -2.85 -26.91 -23.51
N GLU A 392 -3.03 -27.17 -24.81
CA GLU A 392 -4.03 -26.54 -25.71
C GLU A 392 -4.10 -24.99 -25.71
N ASN A 393 -3.07 -24.29 -25.22
CA ASN A 393 -3.07 -22.86 -24.95
C ASN A 393 -4.14 -22.43 -23.93
N GLU A 394 -4.34 -23.20 -22.84
CA GLU A 394 -5.28 -22.84 -21.77
C GLU A 394 -4.94 -21.49 -21.12
N ARG A 395 -5.94 -20.59 -21.05
CA ARG A 395 -5.80 -19.24 -20.52
C ARG A 395 -6.44 -19.09 -19.14
N PHE A 396 -5.60 -18.76 -18.17
CA PHE A 396 -5.95 -18.42 -16.79
C PHE A 396 -6.04 -16.90 -16.63
N THR A 397 -6.78 -16.42 -15.63
CA THR A 397 -6.95 -14.98 -15.37
C THR A 397 -6.96 -14.73 -13.88
N PHE A 398 -5.92 -14.06 -13.39
CA PHE A 398 -5.73 -13.68 -12.00
C PHE A 398 -6.01 -12.19 -11.83
N GLN A 399 -6.59 -11.83 -10.69
CA GLN A 399 -6.71 -10.46 -10.23
C GLN A 399 -5.59 -10.23 -9.21
N VAL A 400 -4.69 -9.28 -9.48
CA VAL A 400 -3.47 -9.07 -8.69
C VAL A 400 -3.34 -7.62 -8.21
N VAL A 401 -2.73 -7.44 -7.04
CA VAL A 401 -2.41 -6.15 -6.41
C VAL A 401 -0.96 -6.19 -5.91
N ASP A 402 -0.71 -7.04 -4.93
CA ASP A 402 0.53 -7.19 -4.15
C ASP A 402 1.30 -8.48 -4.50
N GLN A 403 0.94 -9.15 -5.60
CA GLN A 403 1.61 -10.35 -6.08
C GLN A 403 2.85 -9.96 -6.89
N TYR A 404 4.02 -9.96 -6.24
CA TYR A 404 5.33 -9.72 -6.89
C TYR A 404 5.79 -10.92 -7.73
N ASN A 405 5.29 -12.12 -7.40
CA ASN A 405 5.64 -13.40 -8.03
C ASN A 405 4.38 -14.28 -8.16
N ILE A 406 4.45 -15.27 -9.05
CA ILE A 406 3.54 -16.42 -9.08
C ILE A 406 4.34 -17.70 -8.93
N LEU A 407 3.87 -18.61 -8.06
CA LEU A 407 4.42 -19.96 -7.95
C LEU A 407 3.76 -20.83 -9.03
N VAL A 408 4.58 -21.53 -9.82
CA VAL A 408 4.13 -22.44 -10.86
C VAL A 408 4.71 -23.81 -10.59
N GLU A 409 3.86 -24.82 -10.47
CA GLU A 409 4.23 -26.20 -10.16
C GLU A 409 3.70 -27.12 -11.26
N VAL A 410 4.52 -28.06 -11.72
CA VAL A 410 4.10 -29.12 -12.63
C VAL A 410 4.02 -30.41 -11.82
N TRP A 411 2.91 -31.13 -11.95
CA TRP A 411 2.54 -32.32 -11.17
C TRP A 411 2.14 -33.46 -12.13
N ASP A 412 2.40 -34.71 -11.74
CA ASP A 412 1.89 -35.93 -12.38
C ASP A 412 0.52 -36.28 -11.77
N GLU A 413 -0.56 -36.44 -12.55
CA GLU A 413 -1.88 -36.81 -11.99
C GLU A 413 -2.00 -38.33 -11.81
N ASP A 414 -1.98 -38.78 -10.56
CA ASP A 414 -1.80 -40.20 -10.26
C ASP A 414 -3.14 -40.95 -10.18
N SER A 415 -3.31 -42.00 -10.98
CA SER A 415 -4.57 -42.76 -11.04
C SER A 415 -4.92 -43.46 -9.72
N VAL A 416 -3.93 -43.74 -8.86
CA VAL A 416 -4.11 -44.29 -7.51
C VAL A 416 -2.98 -43.80 -6.58
N GLY A 417 -3.06 -42.55 -6.12
CA GLY A 417 -2.06 -41.99 -5.19
C GLY A 417 -2.42 -40.60 -4.67
N ASP A 418 -1.40 -39.93 -4.13
CA ASP A 418 -1.32 -38.46 -4.09
C ASP A 418 -0.42 -38.05 -5.27
N ASP A 419 -0.79 -37.00 -6.01
CA ASP A 419 -0.07 -36.53 -7.21
C ASP A 419 1.43 -36.24 -6.94
N ASP A 420 2.32 -36.65 -7.85
CA ASP A 420 3.77 -36.55 -7.65
C ASP A 420 4.34 -35.27 -8.29
N LEU A 421 5.07 -34.44 -7.52
CA LEU A 421 5.56 -33.14 -8.00
C LEU A 421 6.69 -33.34 -9.03
N ILE A 422 6.44 -33.05 -10.30
CA ILE A 422 7.47 -33.08 -11.35
C ILE A 422 8.54 -32.02 -11.08
N GLY A 423 8.13 -30.76 -10.85
CA GLY A 423 9.03 -29.65 -10.49
C GLY A 423 8.32 -28.28 -10.49
N ALA A 424 8.95 -27.28 -9.86
CA ALA A 424 8.35 -25.96 -9.63
C ALA A 424 9.28 -24.78 -9.98
N ALA A 425 8.68 -23.62 -10.25
CA ALA A 425 9.36 -22.36 -10.50
C ALA A 425 8.62 -21.19 -9.84
N THR A 426 9.37 -20.24 -9.28
CA THR A 426 8.85 -18.94 -8.87
C THR A 426 9.08 -17.96 -10.02
N VAL A 427 8.00 -17.47 -10.63
CA VAL A 427 8.04 -16.55 -11.79
C VAL A 427 7.75 -15.14 -11.30
N SER A 428 8.70 -14.22 -11.48
CA SER A 428 8.49 -12.81 -11.13
C SER A 428 7.53 -12.14 -12.10
N LEU A 429 6.62 -11.33 -11.55
CA LEU A 429 5.63 -10.59 -12.33
C LEU A 429 6.10 -9.16 -12.69
N LEU A 430 7.19 -8.68 -12.10
CA LEU A 430 7.78 -7.38 -12.42
C LEU A 430 8.05 -7.14 -13.93
N PRO A 431 8.52 -8.12 -14.73
CA PRO A 431 8.70 -7.93 -16.16
C PRO A 431 7.38 -7.75 -16.92
N VAL A 432 6.31 -8.50 -16.56
CA VAL A 432 5.01 -8.35 -17.23
C VAL A 432 4.28 -7.08 -16.77
N PHE A 433 4.47 -6.64 -15.53
CA PHE A 433 4.00 -5.32 -15.08
C PHE A 433 4.70 -4.16 -15.83
N ARG A 434 6.01 -4.28 -16.12
CA ARG A 434 6.80 -3.25 -16.82
C ARG A 434 6.56 -3.21 -18.33
N TYR A 435 6.39 -4.37 -18.98
CA TYR A 435 6.30 -4.47 -20.44
C TYR A 435 4.90 -4.83 -20.98
N GLY A 436 3.93 -5.11 -20.11
CA GLY A 436 2.58 -5.55 -20.46
C GLY A 436 2.48 -7.00 -20.96
N TYR A 437 3.54 -7.53 -21.57
CA TYR A 437 3.60 -8.87 -22.14
C TYR A 437 4.97 -9.54 -21.93
N VAL A 438 4.97 -10.85 -21.67
CA VAL A 438 6.16 -11.72 -21.58
C VAL A 438 5.85 -13.06 -22.23
N ASP A 439 6.70 -13.51 -23.15
CA ASP A 439 6.72 -14.86 -23.74
C ASP A 439 8.07 -15.48 -23.40
N SER A 440 8.09 -16.58 -22.62
CA SER A 440 9.37 -17.19 -22.19
C SER A 440 9.26 -18.65 -21.74
N TRP A 441 10.42 -19.33 -21.76
CA TRP A 441 10.63 -20.62 -21.14
C TRP A 441 11.23 -20.45 -19.75
N PHE A 442 10.51 -20.92 -18.73
CA PHE A 442 10.89 -20.88 -17.33
C PHE A 442 11.50 -22.22 -16.91
N ASN A 443 12.62 -22.18 -16.17
CA ASN A 443 13.30 -23.37 -15.67
C ASN A 443 12.57 -23.91 -14.43
N LEU A 444 12.20 -25.19 -14.45
CA LEU A 444 11.62 -25.90 -13.31
C LEU A 444 12.71 -26.50 -12.43
N TRP A 445 12.47 -26.56 -11.13
CA TRP A 445 13.41 -27.06 -10.12
C TRP A 445 12.72 -27.96 -9.10
N VAL A 446 13.49 -28.83 -8.46
CA VAL A 446 13.06 -29.59 -7.28
C VAL A 446 14.13 -29.55 -6.19
N LYS A 447 13.73 -29.73 -4.92
CA LYS A 447 14.64 -29.82 -3.79
C LYS A 447 15.27 -31.21 -3.75
N GLY A 448 16.54 -31.30 -4.12
CA GLY A 448 17.36 -32.50 -4.07
C GLY A 448 17.62 -32.98 -2.63
N LYS A 449 18.17 -34.19 -2.51
CA LYS A 449 18.32 -34.89 -1.20
C LYS A 449 19.25 -34.20 -0.21
N PHE A 450 20.02 -33.21 -0.64
CA PHE A 450 20.91 -32.39 0.20
C PHE A 450 20.48 -30.91 0.25
N GLY A 451 19.25 -30.59 -0.15
CA GLY A 451 18.71 -29.22 -0.19
C GLY A 451 19.09 -28.40 -1.44
N ASN A 452 19.95 -28.95 -2.29
CA ASN A 452 20.32 -28.40 -3.60
C ASN A 452 19.11 -28.29 -4.54
N LYS A 453 19.06 -27.27 -5.40
CA LYS A 453 18.09 -27.23 -6.51
C LYS A 453 18.55 -28.16 -7.63
N GLU A 454 17.70 -29.11 -8.02
CA GLU A 454 17.93 -30.02 -9.16
C GLU A 454 17.01 -29.60 -10.32
N PRO A 455 17.51 -29.55 -11.57
CA PRO A 455 16.71 -29.12 -12.72
C PRO A 455 15.65 -30.16 -13.07
N ALA A 456 14.41 -29.72 -13.24
CA ALA A 456 13.23 -30.56 -13.42
C ALA A 456 12.53 -30.42 -14.79
N GLY A 457 13.18 -29.73 -15.75
CA GLY A 457 12.65 -29.43 -17.08
C GLY A 457 12.43 -27.94 -17.30
N GLN A 458 11.66 -27.60 -18.35
CA GLN A 458 11.28 -26.22 -18.65
C GLN A 458 9.80 -26.13 -19.02
N LEU A 459 9.18 -25.00 -18.75
CA LEU A 459 7.77 -24.70 -18.98
C LEU A 459 7.61 -23.40 -19.79
N HIS A 460 6.82 -23.42 -20.86
CA HIS A 460 6.56 -22.28 -21.74
C HIS A 460 5.25 -21.59 -21.35
N LEU A 461 5.33 -20.31 -20.97
CA LEU A 461 4.18 -19.48 -20.61
C LEU A 461 4.21 -18.16 -21.40
N GLU A 462 3.04 -17.73 -21.85
CA GLU A 462 2.80 -16.32 -22.16
C GLU A 462 2.08 -15.66 -20.97
N LEU A 463 2.52 -14.46 -20.58
CA LEU A 463 1.90 -13.64 -19.55
C LEU A 463 1.54 -12.28 -20.15
N ASN A 464 0.32 -11.81 -19.92
CA ASN A 464 -0.18 -10.51 -20.36
C ASN A 464 -0.86 -9.79 -19.19
N PHE A 465 -0.51 -8.54 -18.93
CA PHE A 465 -1.02 -7.77 -17.80
C PHE A 465 -1.73 -6.47 -18.23
N GLU A 466 -2.94 -6.26 -17.69
CA GLU A 466 -3.74 -5.06 -17.90
C GLU A 466 -4.01 -4.35 -16.56
N ALA A 467 -3.34 -3.22 -16.35
CA ALA A 467 -3.55 -2.32 -15.20
C ALA A 467 -4.82 -1.47 -15.36
N PRO A 468 -5.53 -1.13 -14.26
CA PRO A 468 -6.55 -0.09 -14.28
C PRO A 468 -5.95 1.29 -14.62
N PRO A 469 -6.70 2.19 -15.28
CA PRO A 469 -6.17 3.46 -15.74
C PRO A 469 -5.58 4.33 -14.61
N GLY A 470 -4.33 4.77 -14.77
CA GLY A 470 -3.64 5.66 -13.83
C GLY A 470 -2.96 4.97 -12.64
N ILE A 471 -2.97 3.64 -12.57
CA ILE A 471 -2.40 2.87 -11.46
C ILE A 471 -1.10 2.18 -11.88
N ALA A 472 -0.03 2.37 -11.08
CA ALA A 472 1.25 1.69 -11.24
C ALA A 472 1.27 0.33 -10.52
N TYR A 473 2.09 -0.61 -10.99
CA TYR A 473 2.21 -1.95 -10.41
C TYR A 473 3.67 -2.35 -10.20
N PRO A 474 3.98 -3.18 -9.19
CA PRO A 474 3.07 -3.72 -8.17
C PRO A 474 2.51 -2.64 -7.22
N GLN A 475 1.38 -2.94 -6.56
CA GLN A 475 0.78 -2.08 -5.54
C GLN A 475 0.99 -2.67 -4.14
N HIS A 476 0.91 -1.81 -3.14
CA HIS A 476 1.11 -2.13 -1.71
C HIS A 476 2.46 -2.81 -1.43
N GLN A 477 3.44 -2.00 -1.05
CA GLN A 477 4.62 -2.49 -0.35
C GLN A 477 4.34 -2.39 1.15
N ALA A 478 4.61 -3.48 1.88
CA ALA A 478 4.68 -3.39 3.32
C ALA A 478 5.96 -2.62 3.69
N ASP A 479 5.87 -1.68 4.64
CA ASP A 479 7.04 -1.28 5.41
C ASP A 479 7.57 -2.54 6.14
N GLU A 480 8.88 -2.78 6.15
CA GLU A 480 9.49 -4.03 6.63
C GLU A 480 9.54 -4.14 8.17
N GLU A 481 8.39 -3.99 8.83
CA GLU A 481 8.25 -4.21 10.28
C GLU A 481 7.13 -5.25 10.59
N HIS A 482 7.50 -6.26 11.37
CA HIS A 482 6.65 -7.33 11.91
C HIS A 482 6.16 -8.43 10.93
N GLU A 483 7.10 -9.22 10.41
CA GLU A 483 6.94 -10.68 10.47
C GLU A 483 7.71 -11.22 11.69
N GLY A 484 7.10 -12.13 12.45
CA GLY A 484 7.56 -12.52 13.79
C GLY A 484 6.57 -13.42 14.52
N ASP A 485 6.34 -14.60 13.94
CA ASP A 485 5.79 -15.83 14.51
C ASP A 485 4.48 -15.78 15.35
N GLU A 486 3.45 -16.48 14.87
CA GLU A 486 3.03 -17.73 15.54
C GLU A 486 2.33 -18.68 14.54
N GLU A 487 2.53 -19.99 14.70
CA GLU A 487 2.20 -21.03 13.71
C GLU A 487 0.71 -21.47 13.73
N GLU A 488 0.23 -22.07 12.63
CA GLU A 488 -1.10 -22.69 12.60
C GLU A 488 -1.22 -23.87 13.58
N GLY A 489 -2.18 -23.77 14.51
CA GLY A 489 -2.54 -24.85 15.44
C GLY A 489 -3.26 -26.04 14.76
N SER A 490 -2.58 -26.77 13.89
CA SER A 490 -3.14 -27.96 13.21
C SER A 490 -3.31 -29.14 14.17
N GLY A 491 -4.53 -29.37 14.65
CA GLY A 491 -4.85 -30.49 15.54
C GLY A 491 -4.88 -31.85 14.82
N ALA A 492 -3.94 -32.75 15.16
CA ALA A 492 -3.86 -34.10 14.60
C ALA A 492 -4.00 -35.20 15.69
N PRO A 493 -4.77 -36.28 15.46
CA PRO A 493 -4.81 -37.45 16.33
C PRO A 493 -4.01 -38.66 15.81
N ASP A 494 -3.12 -39.16 16.67
CA ASP A 494 -2.66 -40.55 16.81
C ASP A 494 -1.87 -41.30 15.70
N LYS A 495 -0.55 -41.38 15.94
CA LYS A 495 0.29 -42.60 16.10
C LYS A 495 0.26 -43.72 15.05
N VAL A 496 1.47 -44.08 14.58
CA VAL A 496 2.14 -45.37 14.92
C VAL A 496 3.67 -45.24 14.84
N ASP A 497 4.40 -46.10 15.56
CA ASP A 497 5.87 -46.18 15.65
C ASP A 497 6.52 -46.67 14.33
N ALA A 498 7.81 -46.47 14.00
CA ALA A 498 8.96 -47.03 14.73
C ALA A 498 10.37 -46.74 14.10
N VAL A 499 11.34 -46.42 14.98
CA VAL A 499 12.68 -47.05 15.08
C VAL A 499 13.69 -46.98 13.90
N SER A 500 14.54 -45.95 13.93
CA SER A 500 16.03 -46.01 13.70
C SER A 500 16.56 -46.35 12.27
N ALA A 501 17.85 -46.20 11.91
CA ALA A 501 19.04 -45.78 12.66
C ALA A 501 20.09 -45.05 11.78
N ALA A 502 21.14 -44.56 12.46
CA ALA A 502 22.48 -44.21 11.99
C ALA A 502 23.08 -45.08 10.84
N ALA A 503 24.10 -44.66 10.08
CA ALA A 503 24.78 -43.36 9.82
C ALA A 503 25.95 -43.63 8.84
N ARG A 504 26.86 -42.66 8.64
CA ARG A 504 28.26 -42.81 8.13
C ARG A 504 28.42 -43.10 6.63
N THR A 505 29.52 -42.75 5.95
CA THR A 505 30.46 -41.61 6.00
C THR A 505 31.20 -41.62 4.65
N SER A 506 31.80 -40.50 4.23
CA SER A 506 33.01 -40.45 3.35
C SER A 506 32.85 -40.88 1.88
N ALA A 507 33.74 -40.51 0.95
CA ALA A 507 34.58 -39.30 0.79
C ALA A 507 35.31 -39.42 -0.56
N ALA A 508 35.80 -38.28 -1.08
CA ALA A 508 36.87 -38.21 -2.09
C ALA A 508 36.56 -38.81 -3.50
N ALA A 509 37.27 -38.45 -4.58
CA ALA A 509 38.03 -37.22 -4.82
C ALA A 509 38.35 -37.04 -6.32
N ALA A 510 38.19 -35.80 -6.79
CA ALA A 510 39.11 -35.06 -7.68
C ALA A 510 39.42 -35.54 -9.12
N LEU A 511 39.96 -34.57 -9.89
CA LEU A 511 40.62 -34.66 -11.20
C LEU A 511 39.72 -35.05 -12.41
N ALA A 512 39.88 -34.48 -13.61
CA ALA A 512 40.90 -33.53 -14.09
C ALA A 512 40.37 -32.59 -15.19
N SER A 513 40.98 -31.41 -15.31
CA SER A 513 40.61 -30.34 -16.25
C SER A 513 41.05 -30.61 -17.71
N LYS A 514 40.36 -30.00 -18.69
CA LYS A 514 40.98 -29.67 -19.99
C LYS A 514 40.37 -28.44 -20.67
N LYS A 515 41.24 -27.53 -21.13
CA LYS A 515 40.91 -26.28 -21.83
C LYS A 515 40.65 -26.50 -23.33
N ILE A 516 39.78 -25.68 -23.91
CA ILE A 516 39.87 -25.22 -25.31
C ILE A 516 39.66 -23.68 -25.31
N LYS A 517 40.30 -22.94 -26.24
CA LYS A 517 40.19 -21.46 -26.39
C LYS A 517 40.13 -21.05 -27.87
N SER A 518 39.13 -20.23 -28.23
CA SER A 518 39.10 -19.28 -29.37
C SER A 518 37.84 -18.43 -29.24
N LYS A 519 37.85 -17.08 -29.22
CA LYS A 519 38.14 -16.13 -30.33
C LYS A 519 37.17 -16.35 -31.53
N THR A 520 36.50 -15.33 -32.10
CA THR A 520 36.82 -13.87 -32.10
C THR A 520 35.58 -12.99 -32.42
N ALA A 521 35.60 -11.72 -31.99
CA ALA A 521 35.18 -10.45 -32.65
C ALA A 521 34.15 -10.42 -33.82
N ALA A 522 33.34 -9.36 -34.04
CA ALA A 522 33.00 -8.13 -33.26
C ALA A 522 31.93 -7.30 -34.03
N ALA A 523 31.60 -6.11 -33.49
CA ALA A 523 30.98 -4.92 -34.13
C ALA A 523 29.45 -4.72 -34.05
N ALA A 524 29.03 -3.87 -33.09
CA ALA A 524 27.80 -3.08 -33.12
C ALA A 524 27.89 -1.86 -32.16
N GLU A 525 28.65 -0.83 -32.54
CA GLU A 525 28.45 0.54 -32.03
C GLU A 525 27.20 1.16 -32.73
N LYS A 526 26.46 2.14 -32.20
CA LYS A 526 26.62 3.02 -31.01
C LYS A 526 25.25 3.62 -30.66
N TYR A 527 24.92 3.72 -29.37
CA TYR A 527 24.08 4.80 -28.82
C TYR A 527 24.61 5.10 -27.42
N VAL A 528 25.08 6.34 -27.21
CA VAL A 528 25.75 6.75 -25.98
C VAL A 528 24.97 7.89 -25.33
N VAL A 529 24.47 7.64 -24.12
CA VAL A 529 23.99 8.69 -23.22
C VAL A 529 25.21 9.22 -22.43
N PRO A 530 25.36 10.52 -22.16
CA PRO A 530 26.59 11.05 -21.58
C PRO A 530 26.90 10.51 -20.18
N CYS A 531 28.08 9.91 -20.01
CA CYS A 531 28.64 9.63 -18.70
C CYS A 531 28.92 10.94 -17.94
N LEU A 532 28.69 10.95 -16.63
CA LEU A 532 28.93 12.10 -15.77
C LEU A 532 30.42 12.37 -15.58
N SER A 533 31.01 13.14 -16.50
CA SER A 533 32.32 13.75 -16.29
C SER A 533 32.24 14.87 -15.24
N ARG A 534 32.27 14.49 -13.96
CA ARG A 534 32.39 15.43 -12.84
C ARG A 534 33.62 15.08 -12.02
N SER A 535 34.73 15.77 -12.29
CA SER A 535 35.91 15.72 -11.44
C SER A 535 35.63 16.46 -10.13
N GLY A 536 35.25 15.69 -9.12
CA GLY A 536 35.11 16.10 -7.72
C GLY A 536 35.21 14.83 -6.88
N GLU A 537 36.11 14.83 -5.91
CA GLU A 537 36.34 13.67 -5.04
C GLU A 537 35.14 13.51 -4.10
N PHE A 538 34.56 12.31 -4.05
CA PHE A 538 33.53 11.97 -3.06
C PHE A 538 34.13 12.08 -1.66
N THR A 539 33.41 12.68 -0.71
CA THR A 539 33.95 12.80 0.65
C THR A 539 33.90 11.45 1.37
N GLU A 540 34.73 11.29 2.41
CA GLU A 540 34.81 10.05 3.18
C GLU A 540 33.46 9.70 3.85
N GLU A 541 32.68 10.72 4.21
CA GLU A 541 31.31 10.60 4.72
C GLU A 541 30.31 10.15 3.65
N GLU A 542 30.48 10.57 2.39
CA GLU A 542 29.63 10.12 1.27
C GLU A 542 29.90 8.64 0.93
N ILE A 543 31.18 8.24 0.88
CA ILE A 543 31.60 6.85 0.63
C ILE A 543 31.14 5.94 1.78
N LEU A 544 31.30 6.37 3.03
CA LEU A 544 30.84 5.65 4.22
C LEU A 544 29.31 5.66 4.37
N GLY A 545 28.63 6.66 3.82
CA GLY A 545 27.17 6.68 3.65
C GLY A 545 26.70 5.60 2.67
N ALA A 546 27.32 5.53 1.49
CA ALA A 546 27.03 4.50 0.48
C ALA A 546 27.33 3.08 1.01
N PHE A 547 28.44 2.89 1.73
CA PHE A 547 28.78 1.60 2.33
C PHE A 547 27.73 1.13 3.35
N ARG A 548 27.28 2.02 4.26
CA ARG A 548 26.23 1.71 5.25
C ARG A 548 24.81 1.60 4.67
N PHE A 549 24.63 1.93 3.40
CA PHE A 549 23.41 1.64 2.64
C PHE A 549 23.48 0.27 1.92
N LEU A 550 24.68 -0.29 1.78
CA LEU A 550 24.95 -1.59 1.16
C LEU A 550 25.10 -2.73 2.17
N ASP A 551 25.70 -2.46 3.33
CA ASP A 551 25.81 -3.39 4.47
C ASP A 551 24.44 -3.49 5.19
N LEU A 552 23.63 -4.47 4.78
CA LEU A 552 22.24 -4.64 5.21
C LEU A 552 22.15 -5.39 6.55
N ASP A 553 23.00 -6.40 6.76
CA ASP A 553 23.03 -7.16 8.03
C ASP A 553 23.86 -6.48 9.14
N ARG A 554 24.65 -5.45 8.78
CA ARG A 554 25.53 -4.63 9.63
C ARG A 554 26.76 -5.37 10.16
N ASN A 555 27.28 -6.32 9.39
CA ASN A 555 28.53 -7.03 9.69
C ASN A 555 29.80 -6.19 9.39
N ASN A 556 29.69 -5.06 8.67
CA ASN A 556 30.77 -4.15 8.20
C ASN A 556 31.55 -4.62 6.96
N PHE A 557 30.99 -5.55 6.19
CA PHE A 557 31.45 -6.03 4.88
C PHE A 557 30.24 -6.11 3.93
N ILE A 558 30.45 -5.99 2.62
CA ILE A 558 29.40 -6.15 1.62
C ILE A 558 29.51 -7.53 0.97
N GLY A 559 28.48 -8.36 1.14
CA GLY A 559 28.36 -9.67 0.52
C GLY A 559 27.72 -9.66 -0.87
N ALA A 560 27.92 -10.75 -1.62
CA ALA A 560 27.31 -10.97 -2.94
C ALA A 560 25.76 -10.92 -2.92
N ALA A 561 25.12 -11.18 -1.78
CA ALA A 561 23.66 -11.08 -1.63
C ALA A 561 23.17 -9.63 -1.55
N GLU A 562 23.97 -8.74 -0.96
CA GLU A 562 23.59 -7.35 -0.66
C GLU A 562 23.91 -6.44 -1.85
N LEU A 563 25.07 -6.64 -2.47
CA LEU A 563 25.42 -6.03 -3.76
C LEU A 563 24.36 -6.35 -4.83
N ARG A 564 23.86 -7.60 -4.84
CA ARG A 564 22.72 -8.03 -5.68
C ARG A 564 21.44 -7.27 -5.35
N HIS A 565 21.11 -7.13 -4.05
CA HIS A 565 19.90 -6.44 -3.62
C HIS A 565 19.89 -4.99 -4.12
N LEU A 566 20.98 -4.25 -3.93
CA LEU A 566 21.11 -2.87 -4.43
C LEU A 566 21.00 -2.79 -5.96
N LEU A 567 21.64 -3.69 -6.70
CA LEU A 567 21.58 -3.70 -8.17
C LEU A 567 20.16 -3.98 -8.71
N ILE A 568 19.40 -4.85 -8.02
CA ILE A 568 17.97 -5.08 -8.29
C ILE A 568 17.14 -3.84 -7.96
N CYS A 569 17.38 -3.17 -6.82
CA CYS A 569 16.71 -1.93 -6.44
C CYS A 569 16.96 -0.77 -7.43
N MET A 570 18.13 -0.72 -8.08
CA MET A 570 18.42 0.23 -9.16
C MET A 570 17.82 -0.17 -10.52
N GLY A 571 17.20 -1.35 -10.62
CA GLY A 571 16.42 -1.78 -11.78
C GLY A 571 17.23 -2.39 -12.93
N GLU A 572 18.48 -2.81 -12.69
CA GLU A 572 19.30 -3.57 -13.64
C GLU A 572 19.19 -5.09 -13.40
N LEU A 573 19.54 -5.88 -14.43
CA LEU A 573 19.47 -7.35 -14.41
C LEU A 573 20.88 -7.90 -14.65
N ILE A 574 21.48 -8.49 -13.60
CA ILE A 574 22.86 -8.97 -13.58
C ILE A 574 22.85 -10.42 -13.06
N THR A 575 23.66 -11.31 -13.65
CA THR A 575 23.63 -12.75 -13.30
C THR A 575 24.45 -13.10 -12.06
N ASP A 576 24.21 -14.29 -11.53
CA ASP A 576 24.95 -14.85 -10.39
C ASP A 576 26.46 -14.84 -10.66
N GLU A 577 26.89 -15.26 -11.85
CA GLU A 577 28.31 -15.28 -12.25
C GLU A 577 28.92 -13.88 -12.39
N GLU A 578 28.12 -12.88 -12.75
CA GLU A 578 28.57 -11.49 -12.90
C GLU A 578 28.79 -10.83 -11.53
N ILE A 579 27.86 -11.04 -10.59
CA ILE A 579 28.03 -10.64 -9.19
C ILE A 579 29.24 -11.35 -8.56
N ASP A 580 29.40 -12.65 -8.83
CA ASP A 580 30.54 -13.46 -8.37
C ASP A 580 31.89 -12.97 -8.96
N MET A 581 31.88 -12.29 -10.11
CA MET A 581 33.06 -11.62 -10.67
C MET A 581 33.26 -10.22 -10.09
N MET A 582 32.20 -9.46 -9.80
CA MET A 582 32.29 -8.12 -9.20
C MET A 582 32.89 -8.17 -7.79
N VAL A 583 32.44 -9.11 -6.94
CA VAL A 583 33.04 -9.30 -5.61
C VAL A 583 34.53 -9.64 -5.73
N LYS A 584 34.90 -10.61 -6.58
CA LYS A 584 36.29 -11.04 -6.84
C LYS A 584 37.17 -10.00 -7.59
N LEU A 585 36.63 -8.83 -7.91
CA LEU A 585 37.38 -7.68 -8.44
C LEU A 585 37.63 -6.60 -7.39
N CYS A 586 37.01 -6.70 -6.21
CA CYS A 586 37.13 -5.77 -5.08
C CYS A 586 37.80 -6.45 -3.87
N ASP A 587 37.40 -7.69 -3.58
CA ASP A 587 38.03 -8.64 -2.67
C ASP A 587 39.53 -8.77 -2.99
N THR A 588 40.37 -8.21 -2.11
CA THR A 588 41.81 -8.07 -2.26
C THR A 588 42.57 -8.99 -1.31
N ASP A 589 42.02 -9.31 -0.13
CA ASP A 589 42.65 -10.23 0.82
C ASP A 589 42.21 -11.71 0.67
N GLY A 590 41.10 -11.95 -0.02
CA GLY A 590 40.60 -13.28 -0.40
C GLY A 590 39.55 -13.88 0.53
N ASP A 591 38.89 -13.09 1.39
CA ASP A 591 37.87 -13.59 2.32
C ASP A 591 36.50 -13.88 1.68
N GLY A 592 36.23 -13.35 0.48
CA GLY A 592 35.00 -13.53 -0.28
C GLY A 592 33.90 -12.50 -0.01
N GLN A 593 34.20 -11.44 0.72
CA GLN A 593 33.35 -10.27 0.98
C GLN A 593 34.04 -9.00 0.45
N VAL A 594 33.51 -7.81 0.75
CA VAL A 594 34.16 -6.52 0.41
C VAL A 594 34.15 -5.62 1.64
N SER A 595 35.32 -5.39 2.23
CA SER A 595 35.46 -4.50 3.39
C SER A 595 35.26 -3.02 3.03
N PHE A 596 35.03 -2.17 4.03
CA PHE A 596 34.93 -0.71 3.82
C PHE A 596 36.15 -0.13 3.10
N ASP A 597 37.37 -0.58 3.43
CA ASP A 597 38.59 -0.09 2.80
C ASP A 597 38.73 -0.52 1.33
N GLU A 598 38.20 -1.67 0.93
CA GLU A 598 38.19 -2.13 -0.45
C GLU A 598 37.12 -1.41 -1.28
N PHE A 599 35.92 -1.25 -0.72
CA PHE A 599 34.86 -0.43 -1.32
C PHE A 599 35.33 1.02 -1.52
N ARG A 600 36.02 1.60 -0.52
CA ARG A 600 36.63 2.93 -0.57
C ARG A 600 37.72 3.03 -1.65
N ARG A 601 38.56 1.99 -1.84
CA ARG A 601 39.53 1.94 -2.95
C ARG A 601 38.83 1.90 -4.32
N MET A 602 37.79 1.09 -4.47
CA MET A 602 37.00 0.99 -5.71
C MET A 602 36.37 2.33 -6.12
N VAL A 603 35.75 3.05 -5.17
CA VAL A 603 35.08 4.34 -5.46
C VAL A 603 36.06 5.45 -5.82
N ILE A 604 37.30 5.38 -5.34
CA ILE A 604 38.35 6.40 -5.59
C ILE A 604 39.17 6.11 -6.86
N HIS A 605 39.33 4.84 -7.27
CA HIS A 605 40.17 4.46 -8.43
C HIS A 605 39.40 3.63 -9.48
N PRO A 606 39.02 4.21 -10.64
CA PRO A 606 38.17 3.55 -11.65
C PRO A 606 38.90 2.54 -12.58
N ASP A 607 39.99 1.91 -12.12
CA ASP A 607 40.67 0.82 -12.85
C ASP A 607 41.35 -0.18 -11.88
N PRO A 608 40.68 -1.31 -11.54
CA PRO A 608 41.24 -2.36 -10.68
C PRO A 608 42.33 -3.20 -11.37
N SER A 609 42.73 -2.88 -12.61
CA SER A 609 43.84 -3.53 -13.31
C SER A 609 45.15 -2.71 -13.32
N SER A 610 45.14 -1.54 -12.68
CA SER A 610 46.31 -0.65 -12.57
C SER A 610 47.31 -1.09 -11.49
N ALA A 611 48.61 -0.90 -11.74
CA ALA A 611 49.68 -1.43 -10.89
C ALA A 611 49.87 -0.68 -9.55
N ASP A 612 49.33 0.53 -9.43
CA ASP A 612 49.55 1.43 -8.28
C ASP A 612 48.62 1.12 -7.09
N PHE A 613 47.56 0.32 -7.32
CA PHE A 613 46.58 -0.12 -6.31
C PHE A 613 47.22 -0.74 -5.05
N ALA A 614 48.33 -1.44 -5.21
CA ALA A 614 49.04 -2.14 -4.13
C ALA A 614 49.99 -1.24 -3.29
N THR A 615 50.03 0.07 -3.51
CA THR A 615 51.09 0.96 -2.98
C THR A 615 50.62 2.21 -2.22
N ALA A 616 49.33 2.36 -1.92
CA ALA A 616 48.83 3.44 -1.07
C ALA A 616 49.23 3.25 0.42
N PRO A 617 49.71 4.28 1.13
CA PRO A 617 50.07 4.16 2.55
C PRO A 617 48.87 4.05 3.49
N VAL A 618 49.08 3.45 4.67
CA VAL A 618 48.13 3.41 5.79
C VAL A 618 48.81 4.06 7.01
N GLU A 619 48.10 4.94 7.72
CA GLU A 619 48.51 5.46 9.04
C GLU A 619 47.60 4.87 10.13
N ASP A 620 48.21 4.30 11.17
CA ASP A 620 47.54 3.61 12.29
C ASP A 620 47.56 4.49 13.57
N PRO A 621 46.38 4.90 14.09
CA PRO A 621 46.26 5.65 15.34
C PRO A 621 46.07 4.79 16.61
N GLY A 622 46.49 3.53 16.63
CA GLY A 622 47.16 2.97 17.80
C GLY A 622 46.38 2.02 18.72
N GLY A 623 46.18 0.79 18.27
CA GLY A 623 46.19 -0.40 19.13
C GLY A 623 44.86 -0.88 19.76
N PRO A 624 44.82 -2.13 20.27
CA PRO A 624 43.58 -2.79 20.66
C PRO A 624 43.05 -2.31 22.02
N ILE A 625 41.80 -1.86 22.03
CA ILE A 625 41.01 -1.67 23.25
C ILE A 625 40.43 -3.04 23.66
N ASP A 626 40.66 -3.47 24.90
CA ASP A 626 40.10 -4.71 25.43
C ASP A 626 38.64 -4.49 25.88
N VAL A 627 37.69 -5.07 25.14
CA VAL A 627 36.24 -4.91 25.34
C VAL A 627 35.61 -6.16 25.99
N GLN A 628 36.40 -7.16 26.43
CA GLN A 628 35.84 -8.42 26.96
C GLN A 628 35.21 -8.33 28.38
N LEU A 629 35.07 -7.13 28.94
CA LEU A 629 34.45 -6.90 30.25
C LEU A 629 33.48 -5.70 30.26
N ILE A 630 32.30 -5.84 29.64
CA ILE A 630 30.95 -5.50 30.16
C ILE A 630 29.90 -5.80 29.07
N THR A 631 29.42 -7.04 29.04
CA THR A 631 28.09 -7.40 28.52
C THR A 631 27.56 -8.57 29.33
N LYS A 632 26.33 -8.46 29.85
CA LYS A 632 25.48 -9.63 30.04
C LYS A 632 24.72 -9.84 28.73
N GLU A 633 24.43 -11.09 28.42
CA GLU A 633 23.67 -11.48 27.23
C GLU A 633 22.23 -10.97 27.33
N THR A 634 21.93 -9.83 26.70
CA THR A 634 20.56 -9.47 26.29
C THR A 634 20.26 -10.18 24.98
N THR A 635 19.07 -10.78 24.86
CA THR A 635 18.70 -11.53 23.65
C THR A 635 18.53 -10.60 22.44
N PRO A 636 18.74 -11.09 21.19
CA PRO A 636 18.47 -10.30 19.99
C PRO A 636 17.04 -9.73 19.95
N ALA A 637 16.05 -10.51 20.38
CA ALA A 637 14.66 -10.08 20.48
C ALA A 637 14.45 -8.92 21.48
N GLN A 638 15.14 -8.92 22.62
CA GLN A 638 15.08 -7.79 23.55
C GLN A 638 15.70 -6.52 22.94
N LYS A 639 16.88 -6.65 22.31
CA LYS A 639 17.56 -5.53 21.64
C LYS A 639 16.73 -4.94 20.49
N ALA A 640 16.05 -5.78 19.72
CA ALA A 640 15.14 -5.36 18.66
C ALA A 640 13.95 -4.57 19.22
N ARG A 641 13.29 -5.11 20.27
CA ARG A 641 12.18 -4.43 20.96
C ARG A 641 12.59 -3.08 21.56
N GLU A 642 13.77 -2.99 22.16
CA GLU A 642 14.32 -1.73 22.70
C GLU A 642 14.61 -0.70 21.58
N SER A 643 14.99 -1.14 20.38
CA SER A 643 15.14 -0.24 19.23
C SER A 643 13.79 0.24 18.70
N ALA A 644 12.83 -0.65 18.47
CA ALA A 644 11.50 -0.30 17.96
C ALA A 644 10.78 0.72 18.85
N ILE A 645 10.82 0.52 20.18
CA ILE A 645 10.27 1.47 21.17
C ILE A 645 10.95 2.85 21.07
N LYS A 646 12.26 2.90 20.83
CA LYS A 646 13.01 4.14 20.69
C LYS A 646 12.68 4.88 19.39
N ASP A 647 12.48 4.16 18.29
CA ASP A 647 12.12 4.74 17.00
C ASP A 647 10.64 5.15 16.93
N GLU A 648 9.73 4.43 17.58
CA GLU A 648 8.34 4.87 17.84
C GLU A 648 8.32 6.19 18.64
N LYS A 649 9.07 6.23 19.76
CA LYS A 649 9.23 7.44 20.61
C LYS A 649 9.78 8.63 19.83
N ARG A 650 10.68 8.39 18.87
CA ARG A 650 11.24 9.38 17.93
C ARG A 650 10.23 9.82 16.84
N LYS A 651 9.43 8.90 16.28
CA LYS A 651 8.36 9.18 15.29
C LYS A 651 7.31 10.11 15.89
N LEU A 652 6.74 9.70 17.04
CA LEU A 652 5.67 10.44 17.72
C LEU A 652 6.16 11.79 18.28
N MET A 653 7.37 11.85 18.86
CA MET A 653 7.90 13.12 19.38
C MET A 653 8.17 14.15 18.26
N LYS A 654 8.70 13.71 17.10
CA LYS A 654 8.85 14.59 15.94
C LYS A 654 7.52 15.19 15.49
N ARG A 655 6.46 14.38 15.43
CA ARG A 655 5.12 14.82 15.00
C ARG A 655 4.53 15.81 16.00
N PHE A 656 4.54 15.48 17.30
CA PHE A 656 4.09 16.37 18.37
C PHE A 656 4.77 17.75 18.35
N VAL A 657 6.07 17.80 18.08
CA VAL A 657 6.82 19.08 17.98
C VAL A 657 6.46 19.86 16.71
N ALA A 658 6.15 19.19 15.59
CA ALA A 658 5.65 19.84 14.38
C ALA A 658 4.23 20.40 14.57
N ASP A 659 3.34 19.65 15.23
CA ASP A 659 1.95 20.03 15.48
C ASP A 659 1.83 21.18 16.49
N THR A 660 2.65 21.17 17.55
CA THR A 660 2.58 22.16 18.65
C THR A 660 3.53 23.35 18.49
N ASN A 661 4.57 23.24 17.65
CA ASN A 661 5.63 24.24 17.43
C ASN A 661 6.13 24.96 18.72
N PRO A 662 6.61 24.21 19.73
CA PRO A 662 6.80 24.73 21.08
C PRO A 662 8.11 25.52 21.23
N SER A 663 8.02 26.72 21.83
CA SER A 663 9.21 27.54 22.14
C SER A 663 9.85 27.16 23.49
N LEU A 664 11.14 27.47 23.68
CA LEU A 664 11.78 27.30 25.00
C LEU A 664 11.03 28.03 26.13
N GLU A 665 10.44 29.19 25.85
CA GLU A 665 9.65 29.94 26.84
C GLU A 665 8.37 29.18 27.23
N LEU A 666 7.69 28.55 26.27
CA LEU A 666 6.55 27.67 26.54
C LEU A 666 6.96 26.47 27.41
N LEU A 667 8.08 25.81 27.08
CA LEU A 667 8.56 24.64 27.81
C LEU A 667 9.01 24.99 29.24
N THR A 668 9.67 26.15 29.41
CA THR A 668 10.04 26.68 30.74
C THR A 668 8.79 27.02 31.55
N ARG A 669 7.78 27.65 30.92
CA ARG A 669 6.46 27.92 31.53
C ARG A 669 5.77 26.62 31.97
N ILE A 670 5.88 25.53 31.20
CA ILE A 670 5.33 24.21 31.52
C ILE A 670 6.02 23.58 32.72
N ALA A 671 7.37 23.55 32.75
CA ALA A 671 8.13 23.05 33.89
C ALA A 671 7.78 23.81 35.20
N LEU A 672 7.65 25.13 35.12
CA LEU A 672 7.23 25.98 36.24
C LEU A 672 5.78 25.74 36.68
N LYS A 673 4.82 25.56 35.75
CA LYS A 673 3.43 25.18 36.07
C LYS A 673 3.39 23.85 36.82
N PHE A 674 4.04 22.81 36.32
CA PHE A 674 4.02 21.48 36.92
C PHE A 674 4.64 21.44 38.32
N ARG A 675 5.76 22.16 38.53
CA ARG A 675 6.34 22.30 39.89
C ARG A 675 5.39 22.96 40.89
N GLN A 676 4.51 23.86 40.44
CA GLN A 676 3.48 24.49 41.29
C GLN A 676 2.31 23.54 41.62
N MET A 677 2.09 22.48 40.82
CA MET A 677 1.06 21.46 41.08
C MET A 677 1.44 20.49 42.22
N GLN A 678 2.72 20.46 42.63
CA GLN A 678 3.25 19.59 43.69
C GLN A 678 3.00 18.08 43.48
N ARG A 679 2.90 17.64 42.22
CA ARG A 679 2.79 16.23 41.84
C ARG A 679 4.18 15.63 41.58
N GLU A 680 4.41 14.41 42.04
CA GLU A 680 5.66 13.68 41.76
C GLU A 680 5.68 13.05 40.35
N ALA A 681 4.50 12.80 39.77
CA ALA A 681 4.33 12.26 38.43
C ALA A 681 3.17 12.93 37.68
N LEU A 682 3.30 12.98 36.37
CA LEU A 682 2.32 13.51 35.43
C LEU A 682 1.24 12.45 35.12
N ASP A 683 0.02 12.91 34.84
CA ASP A 683 -1.01 12.11 34.16
C ASP A 683 -1.36 12.71 32.79
N PHE A 684 -2.07 11.95 31.94
CA PHE A 684 -2.33 12.34 30.56
C PHE A 684 -3.24 13.58 30.44
N ASP A 685 -4.15 13.80 31.39
CA ASP A 685 -5.01 14.98 31.41
C ASP A 685 -4.19 16.24 31.77
N ASP A 686 -3.32 16.17 32.79
CA ASP A 686 -2.34 17.22 33.12
C ASP A 686 -1.39 17.50 31.95
N PHE A 687 -0.93 16.46 31.23
CA PHE A 687 -0.10 16.63 30.02
C PHE A 687 -0.83 17.48 28.97
N CYS A 688 -2.08 17.14 28.64
CA CYS A 688 -2.87 17.90 27.67
C CYS A 688 -3.10 19.36 28.13
N VAL A 689 -3.38 19.57 29.41
CA VAL A 689 -3.60 20.91 30.01
C VAL A 689 -2.31 21.75 30.08
N LEU A 690 -1.15 21.12 30.30
CA LEU A 690 0.14 21.82 30.35
C LEU A 690 0.58 22.30 28.96
N PHE A 691 0.55 21.40 27.97
CA PHE A 691 0.94 21.69 26.58
C PHE A 691 -0.14 22.41 25.77
N GLU A 692 -1.35 22.58 26.33
CA GLU A 692 -2.48 23.30 25.73
C GLU A 692 -2.96 22.61 24.43
N VAL A 693 -3.00 21.27 24.42
CA VAL A 693 -3.34 20.39 23.28
C VAL A 693 -4.65 19.59 23.49
N GLU A 694 -5.27 19.14 22.40
CA GLU A 694 -6.38 18.19 22.45
C GLU A 694 -5.90 16.75 22.73
N PRO A 695 -6.66 15.94 23.51
CA PRO A 695 -6.28 14.57 23.83
C PRO A 695 -6.49 13.60 22.65
N THR A 696 -5.42 13.37 21.87
CA THR A 696 -5.37 12.33 20.83
C THR A 696 -4.78 11.02 21.36
N GLY A 697 -5.10 9.90 20.71
CA GLY A 697 -4.47 8.60 20.98
C GLY A 697 -2.98 8.59 20.64
N GLU A 698 -2.55 9.29 19.59
CA GLU A 698 -1.13 9.50 19.27
C GLU A 698 -0.36 10.21 20.40
N TYR A 699 -0.92 11.30 20.96
CA TYR A 699 -0.30 12.00 22.10
C TYR A 699 -0.35 11.15 23.37
N ARG A 700 -1.41 10.35 23.55
CA ARG A 700 -1.54 9.39 24.65
C ARG A 700 -0.53 8.25 24.55
N ARG A 701 -0.22 7.79 23.33
CA ARG A 701 0.87 6.84 23.08
C ARG A 701 2.23 7.46 23.33
N LEU A 702 2.45 8.70 22.85
CA LEU A 702 3.67 9.45 23.14
C LEU A 702 3.89 9.59 24.65
N PHE A 703 2.86 9.97 25.39
CA PHE A 703 2.85 10.05 26.86
C PHE A 703 3.16 8.68 27.49
N ALA A 704 2.48 7.62 27.07
CA ALA A 704 2.66 6.26 27.59
C ALA A 704 4.11 5.78 27.42
N LEU A 705 4.82 6.16 26.35
CA LEU A 705 6.25 5.86 26.14
C LEU A 705 7.19 6.55 27.16
N TYR A 706 6.66 7.30 28.12
CA TYR A 706 7.36 7.86 29.29
C TYR A 706 6.84 7.32 30.64
N THR A 707 5.89 6.38 30.68
CA THR A 707 5.51 5.66 31.91
C THR A 707 6.38 4.42 32.13
N ALA A 708 6.47 3.97 33.38
CA ALA A 708 7.28 2.80 33.77
C ALA A 708 6.85 1.46 33.13
N ASP A 709 5.64 1.38 32.58
CA ASP A 709 5.08 0.20 31.90
C ASP A 709 4.91 0.37 30.38
N ALA A 710 5.28 1.53 29.83
CA ALA A 710 5.06 1.93 28.44
C ALA A 710 3.59 1.90 27.95
N GLN A 711 2.61 1.95 28.88
CA GLN A 711 1.18 1.73 28.59
C GLN A 711 0.20 2.62 29.38
N SER A 712 0.54 3.07 30.60
CA SER A 712 -0.43 3.77 31.46
C SER A 712 -0.65 5.25 31.12
N ASP A 713 -1.61 5.86 31.82
CA ASP A 713 -2.01 7.28 31.73
C ASP A 713 -1.43 8.12 32.86
N ASP A 714 -0.62 7.51 33.71
CA ASP A 714 -0.16 8.01 34.99
C ASP A 714 1.26 7.47 35.25
N GLY A 715 2.08 8.26 35.95
CA GLY A 715 3.45 7.84 36.27
C GLY A 715 4.52 8.27 35.25
N ALA A 716 4.23 9.21 34.35
CA ALA A 716 5.23 9.77 33.45
C ALA A 716 6.02 10.91 34.10
N ASP A 717 7.33 11.00 33.82
CA ASP A 717 8.16 12.15 34.22
C ASP A 717 8.14 13.23 33.12
N LEU A 718 7.60 14.40 33.44
CA LEU A 718 7.59 15.57 32.57
C LEU A 718 9.00 16.00 32.13
N ARG A 719 10.04 15.77 32.95
CA ARG A 719 11.42 16.12 32.59
C ARG A 719 11.91 15.33 31.37
N GLU A 720 11.59 14.04 31.29
CA GLU A 720 11.92 13.21 30.12
C GLU A 720 11.18 13.68 28.87
N ILE A 721 9.90 14.04 29.02
CA ILE A 721 9.07 14.58 27.93
C ILE A 721 9.67 15.90 27.41
N LEU A 722 10.03 16.82 28.31
CA LEU A 722 10.63 18.11 27.95
C LEU A 722 12.02 17.96 27.30
N LEU A 723 12.83 16.98 27.74
CA LEU A 723 14.08 16.60 27.06
C LEU A 723 13.81 16.03 25.66
N GLY A 724 12.79 15.18 25.51
CA GLY A 724 12.37 14.67 24.21
C GLY A 724 11.97 15.79 23.25
N VAL A 725 11.15 16.73 23.72
CA VAL A 725 10.69 17.88 22.93
C VAL A 725 11.86 18.78 22.50
N VAL A 726 12.73 19.21 23.42
CA VAL A 726 13.78 20.22 23.12
C VAL A 726 14.81 19.73 22.09
N ASN A 727 14.95 18.42 21.89
CA ASN A 727 15.78 17.86 20.82
C ASN A 727 15.31 18.27 19.42
N PHE A 728 14.01 18.48 19.20
CA PHE A 728 13.41 18.76 17.90
C PHE A 728 12.99 20.23 17.70
N VAL A 729 13.12 21.09 18.70
CA VAL A 729 12.81 22.53 18.57
C VAL A 729 13.85 23.23 17.68
N GLY A 730 13.40 23.70 16.52
CA GLY A 730 14.21 24.44 15.55
C GLY A 730 14.61 25.84 16.03
N GLY A 731 15.68 26.40 15.46
CA GLY A 731 16.17 27.75 15.79
C GLY A 731 16.80 27.93 17.18
N VAL A 732 16.92 26.86 17.98
CA VAL A 732 17.51 26.89 19.32
C VAL A 732 18.94 26.34 19.31
N ASP A 733 19.90 27.16 19.69
CA ASP A 733 21.32 26.78 19.68
C ASP A 733 21.70 25.78 20.80
N ARG A 734 22.82 25.07 20.63
CA ARG A 734 23.25 24.04 21.60
C ARG A 734 23.52 24.59 22.99
N ALA A 735 23.93 25.85 23.15
CA ALA A 735 24.12 26.44 24.46
C ALA A 735 22.78 26.74 25.15
N GLN A 736 21.80 27.27 24.41
CA GLN A 736 20.43 27.46 24.88
C GLN A 736 19.79 26.13 25.32
N ARG A 737 19.98 25.05 24.55
CA ARG A 737 19.51 23.70 24.94
C ARG A 737 20.14 23.22 26.25
N VAL A 738 21.47 23.35 26.41
CA VAL A 738 22.17 22.97 27.66
C VAL A 738 21.70 23.81 28.85
N LYS A 739 21.52 25.12 28.68
CA LYS A 739 20.99 26.00 29.74
C LYS A 739 19.57 25.59 30.16
N PHE A 740 18.71 25.28 29.20
CA PHE A 740 17.35 24.80 29.46
C PHE A 740 17.34 23.45 30.20
N CYS A 741 18.22 22.51 29.83
CA CYS A 741 18.42 21.29 30.60
C CYS A 741 18.86 21.58 32.04
N PHE A 742 19.80 22.51 32.24
CA PHE A 742 20.23 22.92 33.58
C PHE A 742 19.06 23.46 34.42
N GLU A 743 18.26 24.37 33.86
CA GLU A 743 17.11 25.00 34.53
C GLU A 743 15.93 24.05 34.84
N ILE A 744 15.87 22.86 34.21
CA ILE A 744 14.90 21.79 34.52
C ILE A 744 15.37 20.88 35.66
N PHE A 745 16.66 20.60 35.74
CA PHE A 745 17.22 19.60 36.66
C PHE A 745 17.88 20.22 37.91
N ASP A 746 18.21 21.51 37.92
CA ASP A 746 18.38 22.31 39.15
C ASP A 746 17.01 22.42 39.85
N GLY A 747 16.78 21.56 40.84
CA GLY A 747 15.48 21.35 41.47
C GLY A 747 15.13 22.41 42.53
N ASP A 748 16.12 22.92 43.25
CA ASP A 748 15.97 23.92 44.31
C ASP A 748 16.34 25.35 43.85
N HIS A 749 16.84 25.51 42.63
CA HIS A 749 17.28 26.77 42.01
C HIS A 749 18.49 27.38 42.73
N ASN A 750 19.38 26.51 43.23
CA ASN A 750 20.63 26.92 43.89
C ASN A 750 21.75 27.31 42.91
N GLY A 751 21.62 26.99 41.61
CA GLY A 751 22.60 27.30 40.57
C GLY A 751 23.65 26.20 40.34
N PHE A 752 23.44 24.99 40.88
CA PHE A 752 24.33 23.83 40.76
C PHE A 752 23.53 22.53 40.67
N ILE A 753 23.97 21.60 39.82
CA ILE A 753 23.44 20.23 39.76
C ILE A 753 24.16 19.34 40.78
N THR A 754 23.41 18.59 41.58
CA THR A 754 23.91 17.60 42.56
C THR A 754 24.07 16.19 41.98
N GLU A 755 24.66 15.25 42.72
CA GLU A 755 24.77 13.84 42.31
C GLU A 755 23.40 13.22 42.00
N ASP A 756 22.39 13.47 42.84
CA ASP A 756 21.04 12.91 42.69
C ASP A 756 20.30 13.52 41.48
N GLU A 757 20.49 14.80 41.21
CA GLU A 757 19.94 15.47 40.01
C GLU A 757 20.63 14.97 38.73
N LEU A 758 21.95 14.76 38.76
CA LEU A 758 22.70 14.15 37.66
C LEU A 758 22.29 12.68 37.42
N VAL A 759 21.95 11.94 38.48
CA VAL A 759 21.33 10.61 38.37
C VAL A 759 19.99 10.69 37.64
N ASN A 760 19.15 11.70 37.93
CA ASN A 760 17.87 11.88 37.25
C ASN A 760 18.04 12.28 35.76
N ILE A 761 19.01 13.13 35.42
CA ILE A 761 19.40 13.42 34.03
C ILE A 761 19.79 12.13 33.29
N LEU A 762 20.58 11.27 33.94
CA LEU A 762 21.06 10.01 33.35
C LEU A 762 19.96 8.95 33.20
N LYS A 763 19.01 8.85 34.15
CA LYS A 763 17.82 8.01 34.01
C LYS A 763 17.02 8.42 32.77
N ALA A 764 16.75 9.73 32.64
CA ALA A 764 15.95 10.31 31.57
C ALA A 764 16.46 10.01 30.15
N ASN A 765 17.78 9.80 29.99
CA ASN A 765 18.41 9.57 28.69
C ASN A 765 18.87 8.12 28.44
N HIS A 766 18.90 7.24 29.46
CA HIS A 766 19.44 5.87 29.34
C HIS A 766 18.69 4.84 30.20
N MET A 767 18.04 3.87 29.53
CA MET A 767 17.46 2.68 30.18
C MET A 767 18.55 1.73 30.71
N THR A 768 19.05 2.02 31.92
CA THR A 768 20.07 1.21 32.62
C THR A 768 19.77 1.15 34.12
N THR A 769 20.27 0.14 34.83
CA THR A 769 19.92 -0.06 36.24
C THR A 769 20.44 1.07 37.13
N GLU A 770 19.72 1.41 38.20
CA GLU A 770 20.09 2.55 39.06
C GLU A 770 21.53 2.47 39.59
N ALA A 771 21.99 1.27 39.96
CA ALA A 771 23.35 1.04 40.46
C ALA A 771 24.46 1.19 39.38
N GLN A 772 24.10 1.18 38.09
CA GLN A 772 24.98 1.56 36.98
C GLN A 772 24.91 3.07 36.73
N VAL A 773 23.69 3.64 36.72
CA VAL A 773 23.45 5.08 36.55
C VAL A 773 24.20 5.90 37.62
N GLN A 774 24.07 5.53 38.90
CA GLN A 774 24.73 6.23 40.01
C GLN A 774 26.26 6.21 39.91
N LYS A 775 26.84 5.08 39.50
CA LYS A 775 28.30 5.00 39.22
C LYS A 775 28.71 5.86 38.03
N LYS A 776 27.86 5.97 37.01
CA LYS A 776 28.09 6.84 35.84
C LYS A 776 28.02 8.32 36.25
N ALA A 777 27.02 8.71 37.05
CA ALA A 777 26.87 10.05 37.63
C ALA A 777 28.09 10.44 38.47
N GLN A 778 28.48 9.61 39.44
CA GLN A 778 29.68 9.82 40.26
C GLN A 778 30.98 9.95 39.46
N THR A 779 31.08 9.26 38.31
CA THR A 779 32.26 9.33 37.43
C THR A 779 32.26 10.61 36.61
N ILE A 780 31.09 11.03 36.11
CA ILE A 780 30.92 12.28 35.34
C ILE A 780 31.14 13.49 36.25
N LEU A 781 30.56 13.51 37.45
CA LEU A 781 30.71 14.60 38.43
C LEU A 781 32.20 14.80 38.77
N LYS A 782 32.95 13.72 39.03
CA LYS A 782 34.42 13.75 39.27
C LYS A 782 35.28 14.10 38.04
N GLN A 783 34.67 14.28 36.85
CA GLN A 783 35.32 14.77 35.62
C GLN A 783 34.77 16.14 35.18
N ALA A 784 33.88 16.72 35.99
CA ALA A 784 33.19 18.00 35.80
C ALA A 784 33.60 19.02 36.85
N ASP A 785 33.72 18.57 38.10
CA ASP A 785 34.09 19.30 39.31
C ASP A 785 35.59 19.69 39.25
N ASP A 786 35.90 20.62 38.35
CA ASP A 786 37.23 21.22 38.18
C ASP A 786 37.58 22.12 39.38
N ASN A 787 36.59 22.51 40.20
CA ASN A 787 36.75 23.40 41.35
C ASN A 787 36.89 22.68 42.71
N GLY A 788 36.29 21.50 42.87
CA GLY A 788 36.37 20.62 44.04
C GLY A 788 35.26 20.79 45.08
N ASP A 789 34.09 21.36 44.73
CA ASP A 789 32.97 21.59 45.66
C ASP A 789 31.97 20.43 45.76
N GLY A 790 32.11 19.40 44.92
CA GLY A 790 31.23 18.24 44.89
C GLY A 790 29.87 18.48 44.22
N ARG A 791 29.72 19.56 43.46
CA ARG A 791 28.54 19.90 42.66
C ARG A 791 28.96 20.14 41.20
N MET A 792 28.04 20.64 40.38
CA MET A 792 28.35 21.04 39.01
C MET A 792 27.65 22.36 38.68
N SER A 793 28.44 23.43 38.51
CA SER A 793 27.94 24.72 38.03
C SER A 793 27.52 24.65 36.55
N LEU A 794 26.82 25.69 36.08
CA LEU A 794 26.41 25.80 34.67
C LEU A 794 27.61 25.74 33.69
N ASP A 795 28.75 26.34 34.04
CA ASP A 795 29.96 26.34 33.19
C ASP A 795 30.62 24.95 33.12
N GLU A 796 30.67 24.23 34.24
CA GLU A 796 31.16 22.84 34.28
C GLU A 796 30.20 21.89 33.54
N PHE A 797 28.89 22.13 33.65
CA PHE A 797 27.85 21.42 32.88
C PHE A 797 27.97 21.67 31.37
N TYR A 798 28.31 22.89 30.93
CA TYR A 798 28.66 23.15 29.51
C TYR A 798 29.88 22.34 29.05
N VAL A 799 30.94 22.25 29.88
CA VAL A 799 32.14 21.47 29.57
C VAL A 799 31.81 19.98 29.45
N ILE A 800 31.00 19.44 30.35
CA ILE A 800 30.50 18.06 30.29
C ILE A 800 29.60 17.82 29.08
N ALA A 801 28.63 18.70 28.82
CA ALA A 801 27.76 18.63 27.66
C ALA A 801 28.52 18.70 26.32
N LYS A 802 29.73 19.30 26.32
CA LYS A 802 30.65 19.30 25.18
C LYS A 802 31.48 18.01 25.08
N LYS A 803 32.03 17.53 26.21
CA LYS A 803 32.79 16.25 26.30
C LYS A 803 31.92 15.03 25.95
N PHE A 804 30.65 15.05 26.36
CA PHE A 804 29.70 13.94 26.21
C PHE A 804 28.37 14.42 25.58
N PRO A 805 28.29 14.64 24.25
CA PRO A 805 27.05 15.10 23.59
C PRO A 805 25.84 14.20 23.92
N ASN A 806 26.03 12.89 23.78
CA ASN A 806 25.01 11.85 23.99
C ASN A 806 24.56 11.68 25.46
N LEU A 807 25.09 12.48 26.40
CA LEU A 807 24.67 12.50 27.80
C LEU A 807 23.35 13.29 27.99
N LEU A 808 23.18 14.37 27.22
CA LEU A 808 22.02 15.26 27.28
C LEU A 808 21.15 15.16 26.03
N PHE A 809 21.79 15.01 24.87
CA PHE A 809 21.16 14.96 23.55
C PHE A 809 21.69 13.73 22.82
N PRO A 810 21.00 12.56 22.89
CA PRO A 810 21.39 11.42 22.08
C PRO A 810 21.39 11.82 20.60
N SER A 811 22.40 11.38 19.85
CA SER A 811 22.62 11.77 18.46
C SER A 811 21.47 11.36 17.53
N HIS A 812 20.44 12.19 17.45
CA HIS A 812 19.53 12.27 16.33
C HIS A 812 20.25 13.00 15.19
N GLU A 813 20.24 12.41 14.00
CA GLU A 813 21.10 12.81 12.89
C GLU A 813 20.86 14.25 12.43
N SER A 814 21.92 14.88 11.91
CA SER A 814 21.97 16.28 11.53
C SER A 814 21.03 16.60 10.35
N VAL A 815 19.84 17.06 10.68
CA VAL A 815 18.99 17.86 9.79
C VAL A 815 19.51 19.30 9.78
N GLU A 816 19.40 19.99 8.65
CA GLU A 816 19.84 21.38 8.42
C GLU A 816 21.37 21.63 8.47
N ALA A 817 22.05 21.16 7.41
CA ALA A 817 23.29 21.77 6.90
C ALA A 817 23.03 22.45 5.53
N GLY A 818 22.02 23.32 5.48
CA GLY A 818 21.63 24.09 4.30
C GLY A 818 21.32 25.53 4.67
N VAL A 819 21.81 26.48 3.87
CA VAL A 819 21.79 27.94 4.11
C VAL A 819 22.71 28.40 5.25
N LEU A 820 24.00 28.56 4.93
CA LEU A 820 24.61 29.90 4.80
C LEU A 820 25.80 29.87 3.83
#